data_AF-A0A3M7CKW4-F1
#
_entry.id   AF-A0A3M7CKW4-F1
#
_cell.length_a   1.000
_cell.length_b   1.000
_cell.length_c   1.000
_cell.angle_alpha   90.00
_cell.angle_beta   90.00
_cell.angle_gamma   90.00
#
_symmetry.space_group_name_H-M   'P 1'
#
loop_
_entity.id
_entity.type
_entity.pdbx_description
1 polymer ?
#
loop_
_entity_poly.entity_id
_entity_poly.type
_entity_poly.pdbx_seq_one_letter_code
_entity_poly.pdbx_strand_id
1 'polypeptide(L)'
;MDTSGSVRKLRVKREEYWTRARWVDAKPTVCDQKVQFELQSSRSLPHNDRRPAAVPLQLTGRLNGPPRVRQSGFTTGLSYTSTTSRLHADQHLHHQSQAKQSNEQLEVETGLAPQEHNDMDRIKWPAISGFTIGTYLLCRSVPGTFAFDKPLHTSVTVLATCAATLLLLGRILPREIGASQKDQQYDAVPLEDVGIDRSSREPSPIRDDVRYPSSLRKLRILFLILVVAICARVATLKEIVENPQCAALTWEPLIPLALAIGDYWTVQRHGKRMHAEEYENNLYDDMQGAFVSSPYRYLLTAGVLSLSSLLALAKARSVGSTYICAATLSHTWLVPASQHFGTFLDLIIVYCVGQLLHQYEVQGQRSVALRFISIGWAALFSAAAMLGVLGTSYLLAGPPDRRRLIGMSSSYVWSLFRFDLLASFTATCTLFTIYHIGIMSASMIAAFVSTATLATSFSWNNAHPFPPTSTGLGLLAITLAIISFTVYFHIDASDRSHNSKTLRTVPAWLYLILAIILIVHTSLWASHSSTVSYHPIDLLIYDATRHHEAYLNHSSSSTNLEEAVANYEVRYNRPPPPGFNHWYKYATARNSVVIDDFDSIHRDLLPFWSVPPEVIRERTYQLISNPWHDVAGVSIRGGKADVSPNVMPTHRWMIDGLVEMIGHFAEFLPDMDLAFNLNDECRVAVPFEDIEPMRKDGAHPRIVEGEAVQNRFSEGRSEQWKTVSEEPSQERVLKEMSWQKTFYEFGSIGCPPKSPARKDRSWNTGELCTTCTNPHSLGAFLANWTLAGNICHQPDLANLHGLYLSPAAFKASHELYPIFSQSKTHGFNDILYPSAWNYLDKARYEPSDAYPDLDWRQKNNTLFWRGATSEGVSQGFGSWKGMARQRFVHMTNHLHDLNTSSSSSYTPPQPLLLPIPNRKPRSASTKHPEVEGIVYSPLLHYQLLPSSLLPSLLPTDLQIVETIARCGGRDCSDQAAEFAPLASPSDFQYHWQYRFLLDLDGAGFSGRFLPFLFSKSLPFKAGVFREWWDDRVTAWLHFVPVDVRGQGLWGTLGYFAGVRGSLASDGAVGEVEEEVDGPGPGRGKRAGLWIDVPPHEVEGEEIAERGRRWAGQVLRKEDMEIYFFRLLLEWGRLTDDARDGIGFSS
;
A
#
# COMPACT_ATOMS: atom_id res chain seq x y z
N MET A 1 -6.10 -90.65 19.46
CA MET A 1 -4.81 -90.11 19.02
C MET A 1 -4.88 -88.58 19.17
N ASP A 2 -4.96 -88.01 20.38
CA ASP A 2 -4.12 -88.12 21.61
C ASP A 2 -2.83 -87.30 21.44
N THR A 3 -2.38 -86.41 22.32
CA THR A 3 -2.87 -85.79 23.61
C THR A 3 -1.94 -84.57 23.88
N SER A 4 -2.13 -83.59 24.77
CA SER A 4 -3.21 -82.96 25.60
C SER A 4 -2.58 -81.72 26.28
N GLY A 5 -3.24 -80.69 26.85
CA GLY A 5 -4.65 -80.35 27.10
C GLY A 5 -4.74 -79.27 28.21
N SER A 6 -5.91 -78.66 28.46
CA SER A 6 -6.17 -77.58 29.46
C SER A 6 -5.49 -76.20 29.17
N VAL A 7 -6.02 -75.02 29.55
CA VAL A 7 -7.33 -74.62 30.14
C VAL A 7 -7.63 -73.11 29.83
N ARG A 8 -8.91 -72.77 29.58
CA ARG A 8 -9.66 -71.47 29.75
C ARG A 8 -8.93 -70.09 29.66
N LYS A 9 -9.49 -69.00 29.12
CA LYS A 9 -10.79 -68.69 28.43
C LYS A 9 -10.74 -67.27 27.80
N LEU A 10 -11.74 -66.95 26.95
CA LEU A 10 -12.06 -65.63 26.34
C LEU A 10 -11.04 -65.17 25.26
N ARG A 11 -11.31 -65.23 23.94
CA ARG A 11 -12.39 -64.67 23.08
C ARG A 11 -12.07 -63.20 22.69
N VAL A 12 -11.46 -62.88 21.52
CA VAL A 12 -11.94 -63.01 20.10
C VAL A 12 -13.13 -62.06 19.83
N LYS A 13 -13.16 -61.15 18.84
CA LYS A 13 -12.29 -60.86 17.66
C LYS A 13 -12.49 -59.38 17.24
N ARG A 14 -11.54 -58.77 16.48
CA ARG A 14 -11.84 -57.98 15.27
C ARG A 14 -10.57 -57.60 14.49
N GLU A 15 -10.40 -58.23 13.34
CA GLU A 15 -9.87 -57.57 12.15
C GLU A 15 -11.07 -56.87 11.48
N GLU A 16 -10.89 -55.76 10.76
CA GLU A 16 -11.59 -55.55 9.47
C GLU A 16 -11.06 -54.36 8.64
N TYR A 17 -10.70 -54.68 7.40
CA TYR A 17 -10.78 -53.92 6.14
C TYR A 17 -11.29 -52.47 6.12
N TRP A 18 -10.64 -51.65 5.29
CA TRP A 18 -11.30 -50.57 4.54
C TRP A 18 -10.85 -50.48 3.08
N THR A 19 -11.76 -50.77 2.15
CA THR A 19 -11.65 -50.44 0.72
C THR A 19 -13.03 -50.20 0.10
N ARG A 20 -13.17 -49.08 -0.64
CA ARG A 20 -14.26 -48.73 -1.60
C ARG A 20 -15.72 -48.68 -1.09
N ALA A 21 -16.20 -47.45 -0.92
CA ALA A 21 -17.50 -47.00 -1.47
C ALA A 21 -17.26 -45.60 -2.09
N ARG A 22 -17.40 -45.32 -3.39
CA ARG A 22 -18.44 -45.58 -4.42
C ARG A 22 -19.47 -44.44 -4.45
N TRP A 23 -19.42 -43.65 -5.53
CA TRP A 23 -20.42 -42.65 -5.90
C TRP A 23 -21.79 -43.31 -6.13
N VAL A 24 -22.88 -42.59 -5.86
CA VAL A 24 -24.26 -43.01 -6.17
C VAL A 24 -24.98 -41.86 -6.86
N ASP A 25 -25.61 -42.14 -8.00
CA ASP A 25 -26.38 -41.16 -8.76
C ASP A 25 -27.67 -40.74 -8.04
N ALA A 26 -27.97 -39.44 -8.06
CA ALA A 26 -29.32 -38.92 -7.84
C ALA A 26 -29.82 -38.30 -9.15
N LYS A 27 -30.79 -38.96 -9.81
CA LYS A 27 -31.41 -38.43 -11.04
C LYS A 27 -32.37 -37.26 -10.71
N PRO A 28 -32.52 -36.27 -11.61
CA PRO A 28 -33.48 -35.20 -11.41
C PRO A 28 -34.92 -35.69 -11.65
N THR A 29 -35.83 -35.35 -10.75
CA THR A 29 -37.28 -35.46 -10.96
C THR A 29 -37.84 -34.14 -11.48
N VAL A 30 -38.52 -34.18 -12.63
CA VAL A 30 -39.13 -33.01 -13.27
C VAL A 30 -40.62 -32.95 -12.96
N CYS A 31 -41.06 -31.85 -12.34
CA CYS A 31 -42.36 -31.19 -12.54
C CYS A 31 -42.05 -29.68 -12.44
N ASP A 32 -42.18 -28.84 -13.47
CA ASP A 32 -43.35 -28.55 -14.32
C ASP A 32 -44.48 -27.81 -13.58
N GLN A 33 -44.47 -26.47 -13.62
CA GLN A 33 -45.41 -25.72 -14.48
C GLN A 33 -45.17 -24.20 -14.52
N LYS A 34 -45.51 -23.62 -15.69
CA LYS A 34 -46.02 -22.25 -15.91
C LYS A 34 -45.22 -21.06 -15.36
N VAL A 35 -44.37 -20.53 -16.25
CA VAL A 35 -44.31 -19.08 -16.46
C VAL A 35 -45.69 -18.57 -16.86
N GLN A 36 -46.16 -17.47 -16.26
CA GLN A 36 -47.23 -16.65 -16.83
C GLN A 36 -46.83 -15.17 -16.74
N PHE A 37 -46.58 -14.58 -17.91
CA PHE A 37 -46.46 -13.12 -18.06
C PHE A 37 -47.84 -12.50 -17.98
N GLU A 38 -47.97 -11.35 -17.34
CA GLU A 38 -49.06 -10.41 -17.62
C GLU A 38 -48.53 -8.98 -17.62
N LEU A 39 -49.23 -8.10 -18.34
CA LEU A 39 -48.75 -6.80 -18.81
C LEU A 39 -49.91 -5.80 -18.87
N GLN A 40 -49.58 -4.51 -18.98
CA GLN A 40 -50.48 -3.33 -19.00
C GLN A 40 -50.88 -2.84 -17.59
N SER A 41 -50.71 -1.57 -17.18
CA SER A 41 -51.12 -0.23 -17.71
C SER A 41 -52.59 0.13 -17.37
N SER A 42 -53.00 1.38 -17.09
CA SER A 42 -52.33 2.70 -17.21
C SER A 42 -53.08 3.79 -16.40
N ARG A 43 -52.58 5.06 -16.44
CA ARG A 43 -53.25 6.34 -16.07
C ARG A 43 -53.43 6.67 -14.56
N SER A 44 -53.47 7.93 -14.11
CA SER A 44 -53.06 9.23 -14.73
C SER A 44 -52.90 10.36 -13.69
N LEU A 45 -52.09 11.37 -14.05
CA LEU A 45 -51.83 12.68 -13.42
C LEU A 45 -53.04 13.65 -13.46
N PRO A 46 -53.10 14.78 -12.70
CA PRO A 46 -52.38 16.03 -13.06
C PRO A 46 -51.87 16.99 -11.93
N HIS A 47 -51.03 17.92 -12.38
CA HIS A 47 -50.39 19.06 -11.69
C HIS A 47 -51.32 20.20 -11.22
N ASN A 48 -50.81 21.10 -10.34
CA ASN A 48 -50.51 22.48 -10.79
C ASN A 48 -49.38 23.18 -9.98
N ASP A 49 -48.76 24.19 -10.59
CA ASP A 49 -47.57 24.94 -10.10
C ASP A 49 -47.90 26.31 -9.48
N ARG A 50 -46.96 26.87 -8.69
CA ARG A 50 -46.57 28.30 -8.73
C ARG A 50 -45.30 28.65 -7.92
N ARG A 51 -44.46 29.52 -8.49
CA ARG A 51 -43.33 30.27 -7.91
C ARG A 51 -43.67 31.79 -7.91
N PRO A 52 -42.72 32.75 -7.73
CA PRO A 52 -41.83 33.04 -6.59
C PRO A 52 -41.93 34.52 -6.10
N ALA A 53 -41.24 34.88 -5.00
CA ALA A 53 -40.82 36.26 -4.66
C ALA A 53 -39.70 36.26 -3.59
N ALA A 54 -39.03 37.40 -3.31
CA ALA A 54 -37.89 37.49 -2.37
C ALA A 54 -37.61 38.92 -1.84
N VAL A 55 -36.86 39.03 -0.71
CA VAL A 55 -36.00 40.19 -0.27
C VAL A 55 -36.75 41.47 0.20
N PRO A 56 -36.25 42.34 1.14
CA PRO A 56 -35.24 42.24 2.23
C PRO A 56 -35.59 42.95 3.60
N LEU A 57 -34.66 42.91 4.60
CA LEU A 57 -34.21 43.97 5.59
C LEU A 57 -35.25 44.84 6.41
N GLN A 58 -34.98 45.49 7.56
CA GLN A 58 -33.75 46.01 8.22
C GLN A 58 -33.96 46.43 9.73
N LEU A 59 -32.88 46.46 10.57
CA LEU A 59 -32.64 47.28 11.81
C LEU A 59 -33.59 47.12 13.06
N THR A 60 -33.19 47.30 14.34
CA THR A 60 -32.03 47.86 15.11
C THR A 60 -31.61 46.91 16.26
N GLY A 61 -30.72 47.16 17.27
CA GLY A 61 -29.67 48.16 17.55
C GLY A 61 -29.57 48.65 19.03
N ARG A 62 -28.35 48.93 19.56
CA ARG A 62 -27.94 49.49 20.91
C ARG A 62 -27.78 48.48 22.09
N LEU A 63 -26.89 48.64 23.11
CA LEU A 63 -25.67 49.48 23.35
C LEU A 63 -24.83 49.01 24.59
N ASN A 64 -23.62 49.62 24.77
CA ASN A 64 -22.80 49.79 26.01
C ASN A 64 -21.81 48.70 26.52
N GLY A 65 -20.53 49.13 26.74
CA GLY A 65 -19.83 48.94 28.04
C GLY A 65 -18.49 48.16 28.12
N PRO A 66 -17.31 48.85 28.13
CA PRO A 66 -15.97 48.29 28.48
C PRO A 66 -15.52 48.75 29.92
N PRO A 67 -14.26 48.61 30.46
CA PRO A 67 -12.95 48.46 29.76
C PRO A 67 -11.72 47.79 30.48
N ARG A 68 -10.54 47.90 29.82
CA ARG A 68 -9.13 47.88 30.33
C ARG A 68 -8.52 46.51 30.73
N VAL A 69 -7.21 46.20 30.59
CA VAL A 69 -5.98 46.74 29.87
C VAL A 69 -4.85 45.65 30.01
N ARG A 70 -3.56 45.63 29.57
CA ARG A 70 -2.52 46.59 29.11
C ARG A 70 -1.26 45.88 28.49
N GLN A 71 -0.79 46.29 27.29
CA GLN A 71 0.61 46.23 26.75
C GLN A 71 1.40 44.88 26.72
N SER A 72 2.43 44.64 25.86
CA SER A 72 3.11 45.31 24.73
C SER A 72 3.90 44.22 23.95
N GLY A 73 4.38 44.31 22.70
CA GLY A 73 4.51 45.33 21.63
C GLY A 73 5.27 44.66 20.45
N PHE A 74 5.88 45.30 19.44
CA PHE A 74 5.93 46.70 18.97
C PHE A 74 6.38 46.66 17.47
N THR A 75 5.69 47.42 16.58
CA THR A 75 6.13 48.10 15.31
C THR A 75 7.28 47.56 14.41
N THR A 76 7.28 47.71 13.08
CA THR A 76 6.70 48.73 12.14
C THR A 76 6.06 48.05 10.89
N GLY A 77 5.25 48.66 10.01
CA GLY A 77 4.86 50.08 9.76
C GLY A 77 5.60 50.70 8.55
N LEU A 78 5.08 51.57 7.65
CA LEU A 78 3.78 52.25 7.37
C LEU A 78 3.89 52.90 5.93
N SER A 79 2.89 53.37 5.15
CA SER A 79 1.40 53.30 5.14
C SER A 79 0.74 53.98 3.88
N TYR A 80 -0.13 53.28 3.13
CA TYR A 80 -1.27 53.82 2.32
C TYR A 80 -0.95 54.80 1.13
N THR A 81 -1.85 55.36 0.29
CA THR A 81 -3.35 55.48 0.27
C THR A 81 -3.94 55.60 -1.17
N SER A 82 -5.27 55.57 -1.32
CA SER A 82 -6.10 55.90 -2.50
C SER A 82 -6.30 57.45 -2.70
N THR A 83 -7.15 58.08 -3.55
CA THR A 83 -8.55 57.78 -3.98
C THR A 83 -9.11 58.73 -5.10
N THR A 84 -10.10 58.28 -5.89
CA THR A 84 -11.26 59.00 -6.53
C THR A 84 -11.16 60.25 -7.48
N SER A 85 -11.46 59.99 -8.77
CA SER A 85 -12.60 60.49 -9.61
C SER A 85 -12.88 61.97 -10.03
N ARG A 86 -13.07 62.13 -11.36
CA ARG A 86 -14.06 62.96 -12.13
C ARG A 86 -14.17 64.49 -11.96
N LEU A 87 -14.05 65.25 -13.08
CA LEU A 87 -15.18 65.97 -13.72
C LEU A 87 -14.85 66.59 -15.12
N HIS A 88 -15.89 67.14 -15.78
CA HIS A 88 -15.93 67.91 -17.05
C HIS A 88 -15.23 69.29 -16.97
N ALA A 89 -15.03 70.10 -18.03
CA ALA A 89 -14.89 69.95 -19.50
C ALA A 89 -14.59 71.36 -20.11
N ASP A 90 -14.41 71.46 -21.44
CA ASP A 90 -14.42 72.72 -22.24
C ASP A 90 -13.28 73.75 -21.96
N GLN A 91 -12.78 74.58 -22.89
CA GLN A 91 -13.28 75.01 -24.21
C GLN A 91 -12.14 75.62 -25.09
N HIS A 92 -12.27 75.55 -26.43
CA HIS A 92 -11.80 76.54 -27.46
C HIS A 92 -10.31 77.05 -27.50
N LEU A 93 -9.74 77.58 -28.60
CA LEU A 93 -10.05 77.62 -30.05
C LEU A 93 -8.75 77.98 -30.82
N HIS A 94 -8.53 77.42 -32.03
CA HIS A 94 -8.36 78.22 -33.27
C HIS A 94 -8.20 77.37 -34.55
N HIS A 95 -8.73 77.89 -35.67
CA HIS A 95 -8.45 77.45 -37.05
C HIS A 95 -7.04 77.93 -37.51
N GLN A 96 -6.43 77.56 -38.63
CA GLN A 96 -6.87 77.36 -40.05
C GLN A 96 -5.72 76.58 -40.78
N SER A 97 -5.75 76.09 -42.04
CA SER A 97 -6.56 76.39 -43.24
C SER A 97 -6.48 75.28 -44.32
N GLN A 98 -7.56 75.16 -45.10
CA GLN A 98 -7.69 74.76 -46.53
C GLN A 98 -6.90 73.59 -47.17
N ALA A 99 -7.70 72.64 -47.67
CA ALA A 99 -7.36 71.54 -48.58
C ALA A 99 -7.19 71.96 -50.05
N LYS A 100 -6.77 71.01 -50.91
CA LYS A 100 -7.40 70.82 -52.24
C LYS A 100 -7.23 69.42 -52.85
N GLN A 101 -8.35 68.93 -53.41
CA GLN A 101 -8.54 68.00 -54.55
C GLN A 101 -7.60 66.76 -54.69
N SER A 102 -8.02 65.50 -54.51
CA SER A 102 -9.16 64.72 -55.08
C SER A 102 -8.88 64.06 -56.45
N ASN A 103 -9.01 62.73 -56.51
CA ASN A 103 -9.64 62.08 -57.66
C ASN A 103 -10.32 60.75 -57.25
N GLU A 104 -11.22 60.30 -58.12
CA GLU A 104 -12.10 59.11 -58.01
C GLU A 104 -11.70 58.09 -59.11
N GLN A 105 -12.15 56.82 -59.21
CA GLN A 105 -13.15 55.94 -58.55
C GLN A 105 -12.73 54.46 -58.90
N LEU A 106 -13.32 53.30 -58.56
CA LEU A 106 -14.46 52.81 -57.74
C LEU A 106 -14.20 51.29 -57.40
N GLU A 107 -14.88 50.72 -56.39
CA GLU A 107 -15.29 49.29 -56.16
C GLU A 107 -14.39 48.03 -56.38
N VAL A 108 -14.54 47.10 -55.41
CA VAL A 108 -14.67 45.61 -55.53
C VAL A 108 -13.54 44.79 -56.18
N GLU A 109 -12.87 43.93 -55.38
CA GLU A 109 -13.28 42.50 -55.25
C GLU A 109 -12.74 41.85 -53.95
N THR A 110 -13.13 40.61 -53.63
CA THR A 110 -12.97 39.96 -52.32
C THR A 110 -11.75 39.04 -52.21
N GLY A 111 -10.93 39.24 -51.16
CA GLY A 111 -9.75 38.40 -50.84
C GLY A 111 -9.83 37.74 -49.46
N LEU A 112 -10.71 36.74 -49.29
CA LEU A 112 -10.84 36.00 -48.03
C LEU A 112 -9.70 34.97 -47.84
N ALA A 113 -8.65 35.37 -47.14
CA ALA A 113 -7.62 34.46 -46.65
C ALA A 113 -8.19 33.49 -45.58
N PRO A 114 -7.75 32.21 -45.52
CA PRO A 114 -8.44 31.18 -44.77
C PRO A 114 -8.35 31.36 -43.25
N GLN A 115 -9.51 31.59 -42.63
CA GLN A 115 -9.65 31.83 -41.18
C GLN A 115 -9.31 30.58 -40.34
N GLU A 116 -9.47 29.37 -40.89
CA GLU A 116 -9.34 28.08 -40.19
C GLU A 116 -7.95 27.82 -39.58
N HIS A 117 -6.88 28.33 -40.20
CA HIS A 117 -5.52 28.08 -39.72
C HIS A 117 -5.24 28.77 -38.35
N ASN A 118 -5.97 29.84 -38.03
CA ASN A 118 -5.80 30.60 -36.79
C ASN A 118 -6.49 29.96 -35.57
N ASP A 119 -7.61 29.24 -35.75
CA ASP A 119 -8.36 28.69 -34.62
C ASP A 119 -7.76 27.39 -34.08
N MET A 120 -7.13 26.58 -34.94
CA MET A 120 -6.49 25.35 -34.50
C MET A 120 -5.24 25.63 -33.66
N ASP A 121 -4.46 26.67 -33.99
CA ASP A 121 -3.25 27.04 -33.25
C ASP A 121 -3.55 27.57 -31.83
N ARG A 122 -4.79 28.04 -31.57
CA ARG A 122 -5.27 28.39 -30.21
C ARG A 122 -5.39 27.19 -29.27
N ILE A 123 -5.55 25.97 -29.81
CA ILE A 123 -5.77 24.73 -29.03
C ILE A 123 -4.44 24.11 -28.56
N LYS A 124 -3.34 24.38 -29.29
CA LYS A 124 -1.99 23.86 -29.02
C LYS A 124 -1.52 24.06 -27.57
N TRP A 125 -1.61 25.29 -27.05
CA TRP A 125 -1.14 25.60 -25.70
C TRP A 125 -2.00 24.98 -24.58
N PRO A 126 -3.34 25.06 -24.61
CA PRO A 126 -4.21 24.28 -23.73
C PRO A 126 -3.91 22.77 -23.75
N ALA A 127 -3.64 22.17 -24.92
CA ALA A 127 -3.31 20.76 -25.03
C ALA A 127 -1.99 20.39 -24.33
N ILE A 128 -0.92 21.16 -24.55
CA ILE A 128 0.40 20.94 -23.91
C ILE A 128 0.30 21.10 -22.38
N SER A 129 -0.41 22.13 -21.90
CA SER A 129 -0.63 22.35 -20.47
C SER A 129 -1.48 21.25 -19.83
N GLY A 130 -2.57 20.84 -20.48
CA GLY A 130 -3.42 19.73 -20.03
C GLY A 130 -2.68 18.39 -20.00
N PHE A 131 -1.85 18.12 -21.00
CA PHE A 131 -0.98 16.94 -21.04
C PHE A 131 0.07 16.93 -19.92
N THR A 132 0.71 18.08 -19.67
CA THR A 132 1.71 18.26 -18.60
C THR A 132 1.09 18.02 -17.22
N ILE A 133 -0.04 18.67 -16.94
CA ILE A 133 -0.77 18.54 -15.66
C ILE A 133 -1.34 17.13 -15.51
N GLY A 134 -1.91 16.55 -16.56
CA GLY A 134 -2.42 15.18 -16.59
C GLY A 134 -1.34 14.15 -16.28
N THR A 135 -0.16 14.28 -16.90
CA THR A 135 1.01 13.42 -16.65
C THR A 135 1.46 13.50 -15.19
N TYR A 136 1.60 14.71 -14.63
CA TYR A 136 1.92 14.90 -13.19
C TYR A 136 0.88 14.26 -12.28
N LEU A 137 -0.42 14.48 -12.54
CA LEU A 137 -1.51 13.92 -11.73
C LEU A 137 -1.60 12.40 -11.85
N LEU A 138 -1.33 11.80 -13.02
CA LEU A 138 -1.23 10.34 -13.18
C LEU A 138 -0.05 9.79 -12.36
N CYS A 139 1.15 10.36 -12.50
CA CYS A 139 2.32 9.95 -11.72
C CYS A 139 2.08 10.02 -10.20
N ARG A 140 1.25 10.97 -9.74
CA ARG A 140 0.88 11.14 -8.32
C ARG A 140 -0.31 10.29 -7.86
N SER A 141 -1.13 9.74 -8.76
CA SER A 141 -2.33 8.96 -8.40
C SER A 141 -2.19 7.45 -8.67
N VAL A 142 -1.34 7.06 -9.62
CA VAL A 142 -1.04 5.65 -9.94
C VAL A 142 -0.63 4.83 -8.70
N PRO A 143 0.26 5.28 -7.79
CA PRO A 143 0.69 4.45 -6.66
C PRO A 143 -0.41 4.07 -5.64
N GLY A 144 -1.53 4.79 -5.62
CA GLY A 144 -2.58 4.66 -4.60
C GLY A 144 -3.98 4.31 -5.13
N THR A 145 -4.16 4.02 -6.43
CA THR A 145 -5.50 3.78 -7.00
C THR A 145 -5.96 2.32 -6.92
N PHE A 146 -7.23 2.12 -6.55
CA PHE A 146 -7.88 0.79 -6.61
C PHE A 146 -8.10 0.31 -8.05
N ALA A 147 -7.93 1.16 -9.07
CA ALA A 147 -8.13 0.78 -10.47
C ALA A 147 -7.22 -0.39 -10.91
N PHE A 148 -6.09 -0.62 -10.23
CA PHE A 148 -5.20 -1.76 -10.50
C PHE A 148 -5.63 -3.09 -9.84
N ASP A 149 -6.65 -3.14 -8.96
CA ASP A 149 -7.17 -4.41 -8.43
C ASP A 149 -7.93 -5.26 -9.49
N LYS A 150 -8.30 -4.65 -10.64
CA LYS A 150 -8.91 -5.33 -11.80
C LYS A 150 -8.39 -4.73 -13.12
N PRO A 151 -7.11 -4.95 -13.50
CA PRO A 151 -6.45 -4.20 -14.58
C PRO A 151 -7.15 -4.35 -15.94
N LEU A 152 -7.73 -5.53 -16.25
CA LEU A 152 -8.53 -5.75 -17.46
C LEU A 152 -9.79 -4.88 -17.51
N HIS A 153 -10.53 -4.78 -16.41
CA HIS A 153 -11.78 -4.01 -16.36
C HIS A 153 -11.49 -2.52 -16.51
N THR A 154 -10.50 -2.01 -15.77
CA THR A 154 -10.00 -0.63 -15.90
C THR A 154 -9.55 -0.32 -17.33
N SER A 155 -8.77 -1.21 -17.95
CA SER A 155 -8.31 -1.02 -19.34
C SER A 155 -9.47 -0.97 -20.33
N VAL A 156 -10.48 -1.84 -20.17
CA VAL A 156 -11.71 -1.82 -20.98
C VAL A 156 -12.45 -0.50 -20.83
N THR A 157 -12.66 -0.02 -19.59
CA THR A 157 -13.35 1.25 -19.33
C THR A 157 -12.61 2.41 -19.98
N VAL A 158 -11.31 2.58 -19.71
CA VAL A 158 -10.49 3.68 -20.26
C VAL A 158 -10.44 3.66 -21.80
N LEU A 159 -10.34 2.48 -22.43
CA LEU A 159 -10.38 2.37 -23.89
C LEU A 159 -11.77 2.74 -24.45
N ALA A 160 -12.86 2.37 -23.77
CA ALA A 160 -14.22 2.69 -24.20
C ALA A 160 -14.56 4.18 -24.04
N THR A 161 -14.11 4.82 -22.97
CA THR A 161 -14.30 6.27 -22.73
C THR A 161 -13.40 7.12 -23.61
N CYS A 162 -12.13 6.74 -23.80
CA CYS A 162 -11.25 7.35 -24.83
C CYS A 162 -11.84 7.21 -26.24
N ALA A 163 -12.43 6.06 -26.59
CA ALA A 163 -13.15 5.92 -27.85
C ALA A 163 -14.33 6.89 -27.94
N ALA A 164 -15.14 6.99 -26.88
CA ALA A 164 -16.29 7.89 -26.83
C ALA A 164 -15.89 9.37 -26.97
N THR A 165 -14.88 9.85 -26.25
CA THR A 165 -14.41 11.25 -26.35
C THR A 165 -13.90 11.55 -27.75
N LEU A 166 -13.07 10.68 -28.35
CA LEU A 166 -12.51 10.87 -29.69
C LEU A 166 -13.58 10.83 -30.79
N LEU A 167 -14.58 9.94 -30.68
CA LEU A 167 -15.69 9.85 -31.63
C LEU A 167 -16.69 11.02 -31.50
N LEU A 168 -16.82 11.62 -30.30
CA LEU A 168 -17.59 12.85 -30.09
C LEU A 168 -16.83 14.09 -30.61
N LEU A 169 -15.53 14.21 -30.32
CA LEU A 169 -14.67 15.26 -30.87
C LEU A 169 -14.68 15.25 -32.41
N GLY A 170 -14.69 14.08 -33.04
CA GLY A 170 -14.85 13.92 -34.50
C GLY A 170 -16.22 14.30 -35.09
N ARG A 171 -17.16 14.77 -34.27
CA ARG A 171 -18.41 15.45 -34.70
C ARG A 171 -18.36 16.97 -34.52
N ILE A 172 -17.46 17.48 -33.67
CA ILE A 172 -17.31 18.90 -33.33
C ILE A 172 -16.19 19.54 -34.16
N LEU A 173 -15.10 18.81 -34.40
CA LEU A 173 -14.02 19.22 -35.29
C LEU A 173 -14.53 19.43 -36.73
N PRO A 174 -14.07 20.48 -37.44
CA PRO A 174 -14.57 20.82 -38.76
C PRO A 174 -14.35 19.67 -39.74
N ARG A 175 -15.45 19.24 -40.35
CA ARG A 175 -15.44 18.40 -41.55
C ARG A 175 -15.41 19.32 -42.73
N GLU A 176 -14.26 19.38 -43.40
CA GLU A 176 -14.20 19.83 -44.79
C GLU A 176 -15.28 19.09 -45.59
N ILE A 177 -16.32 19.83 -45.97
CA ILE A 177 -17.28 19.38 -46.97
C ILE A 177 -16.52 19.49 -48.29
N GLY A 178 -15.90 18.38 -48.70
CA GLY A 178 -15.09 18.33 -49.92
C GLY A 178 -15.86 18.99 -51.07
N ALA A 179 -15.24 19.99 -51.70
CA ALA A 179 -15.90 20.91 -52.61
C ALA A 179 -16.76 20.15 -53.62
N SER A 180 -18.06 20.41 -53.59
CA SER A 180 -19.01 19.75 -54.48
C SER A 180 -18.59 19.99 -55.93
N GLN A 181 -18.73 18.96 -56.76
CA GLN A 181 -18.34 18.91 -58.16
C GLN A 181 -19.25 19.81 -59.04
N LYS A 182 -19.20 21.12 -58.77
CA LYS A 182 -19.95 22.22 -59.35
C LYS A 182 -19.09 23.48 -59.26
N ASP A 183 -18.08 23.54 -60.11
CA ASP A 183 -17.69 24.73 -60.87
C ASP A 183 -16.68 24.31 -61.94
N GLN A 184 -17.18 23.64 -62.98
CA GLN A 184 -16.53 23.69 -64.29
C GLN A 184 -16.91 25.04 -64.93
N GLN A 185 -16.39 26.12 -64.35
CA GLN A 185 -16.51 27.44 -64.94
C GLN A 185 -15.64 27.44 -66.20
N TYR A 186 -16.25 27.76 -67.34
CA TYR A 186 -15.52 27.89 -68.60
C TYR A 186 -14.58 29.09 -68.50
N ASP A 187 -13.28 28.88 -68.64
CA ASP A 187 -12.34 29.96 -68.94
C ASP A 187 -12.70 30.55 -70.30
N ALA A 188 -13.32 31.73 -70.27
CA ALA A 188 -13.63 32.49 -71.48
C ALA A 188 -12.33 33.09 -72.03
N VAL A 189 -11.82 32.51 -73.12
CA VAL A 189 -10.60 32.98 -73.80
C VAL A 189 -10.79 34.46 -74.21
N PRO A 190 -9.93 35.38 -73.76
CA PRO A 190 -9.95 36.78 -74.21
C PRO A 190 -9.74 36.86 -75.72
N LEU A 191 -10.45 37.77 -76.40
CA LEU A 191 -10.48 37.81 -77.86
C LEU A 191 -9.18 38.34 -78.52
N GLU A 192 -8.14 38.58 -77.72
CA GLU A 192 -6.88 39.20 -78.10
C GLU A 192 -5.76 38.19 -78.43
N ASP A 193 -5.85 36.93 -78.00
CA ASP A 193 -4.78 35.91 -78.20
C ASP A 193 -4.91 35.06 -79.49
N VAL A 194 -5.83 35.43 -80.40
CA VAL A 194 -6.06 34.71 -81.67
C VAL A 194 -4.98 35.06 -82.70
N GLY A 195 -3.75 34.58 -82.51
CA GLY A 195 -2.65 34.86 -83.44
C GLY A 195 -1.33 34.09 -83.33
N ILE A 196 -1.09 33.28 -82.29
CA ILE A 196 0.20 32.59 -82.10
C ILE A 196 0.06 31.08 -82.13
N ASP A 197 0.67 30.47 -83.15
CA ASP A 197 0.70 29.03 -83.36
C ASP A 197 1.63 28.35 -82.33
N ARG A 198 1.07 27.51 -81.45
CA ARG A 198 1.83 26.66 -80.52
C ARG A 198 1.56 25.20 -80.84
N SER A 199 2.47 24.63 -81.62
CA SER A 199 2.60 23.19 -81.83
C SER A 199 2.95 22.45 -80.51
N SER A 200 2.82 21.12 -80.53
CA SER A 200 2.89 20.21 -79.38
C SER A 200 1.75 20.35 -78.36
N ARG A 201 0.66 19.61 -78.61
CA ARG A 201 -0.35 19.25 -77.62
C ARG A 201 -0.09 17.80 -77.20
N GLU A 202 0.27 17.56 -75.94
CA GLU A 202 0.42 16.19 -75.44
C GLU A 202 -0.92 15.44 -75.49
N PRO A 203 -0.91 14.11 -75.73
CA PRO A 203 -2.14 13.33 -75.80
C PRO A 203 -2.81 13.20 -74.43
N SER A 204 -4.14 13.31 -74.39
CA SER A 204 -4.93 13.05 -73.18
C SER A 204 -4.62 11.66 -72.60
N PRO A 205 -4.52 11.51 -71.27
CA PRO A 205 -4.12 10.26 -70.64
C PRO A 205 -5.07 9.10 -70.99
N ILE A 206 -4.47 7.95 -71.32
CA ILE A 206 -5.20 6.72 -71.65
C ILE A 206 -5.78 6.14 -70.36
N ARG A 207 -6.91 5.43 -70.50
CA ARG A 207 -7.78 4.95 -69.40
C ARG A 207 -7.09 4.02 -68.38
N ASP A 208 -5.88 3.53 -68.67
CA ASP A 208 -5.15 2.57 -67.84
C ASP A 208 -4.22 3.21 -66.78
N ASP A 209 -3.94 4.52 -66.83
CA ASP A 209 -3.09 5.20 -65.83
C ASP A 209 -3.79 5.51 -64.49
N VAL A 210 -5.08 5.16 -64.34
CA VAL A 210 -5.89 5.49 -63.16
C VAL A 210 -5.62 4.54 -61.98
N ARG A 211 -4.48 4.73 -61.30
CA ARG A 211 -4.07 3.94 -60.11
C ARG A 211 -4.92 4.20 -58.85
N TYR A 212 -6.04 3.51 -58.72
CA TYR A 212 -6.79 3.37 -57.47
C TYR A 212 -6.07 2.44 -56.44
N PRO A 213 -6.33 2.56 -55.11
CA PRO A 213 -5.30 3.16 -54.27
C PRO A 213 -4.59 2.19 -53.29
N SER A 214 -3.25 2.21 -53.31
CA SER A 214 -2.40 1.50 -52.34
C SER A 214 -2.49 2.06 -50.90
N SER A 215 -2.78 3.36 -50.77
CA SER A 215 -2.82 4.09 -49.48
C SER A 215 -3.88 3.55 -48.51
N LEU A 216 -5.08 3.19 -49.00
CA LEU A 216 -6.14 2.61 -48.18
C LEU A 216 -5.75 1.25 -47.58
N ARG A 217 -4.93 0.46 -48.29
CA ARG A 217 -4.44 -0.83 -47.79
C ARG A 217 -3.46 -0.63 -46.63
N LYS A 218 -2.51 0.31 -46.78
CA LYS A 218 -1.57 0.70 -45.71
C LYS A 218 -2.30 1.19 -44.46
N LEU A 219 -3.32 2.05 -44.63
CA LEU A 219 -4.11 2.59 -43.52
C LEU A 219 -4.87 1.50 -42.74
N ARG A 220 -5.50 0.54 -43.45
CA ARG A 220 -6.17 -0.61 -42.82
C ARG A 220 -5.19 -1.52 -42.06
N ILE A 221 -3.98 -1.71 -42.58
CA ILE A 221 -2.94 -2.50 -41.91
C ILE A 221 -2.46 -1.79 -40.64
N LEU A 222 -2.17 -0.48 -40.69
CA LEU A 222 -1.80 0.31 -39.50
C LEU A 222 -2.89 0.29 -38.42
N PHE A 223 -4.17 0.38 -38.81
CA PHE A 223 -5.30 0.27 -37.89
C PHE A 223 -5.36 -1.11 -37.21
N LEU A 224 -5.22 -2.19 -37.97
CA LEU A 224 -5.24 -3.56 -37.41
C LEU A 224 -4.05 -3.83 -36.48
N ILE A 225 -2.85 -3.35 -36.84
CA ILE A 225 -1.66 -3.42 -35.98
C ILE A 225 -1.90 -2.66 -34.68
N LEU A 226 -2.48 -1.46 -34.72
CA LEU A 226 -2.80 -0.68 -33.52
C LEU A 226 -3.78 -1.41 -32.59
N VAL A 227 -4.86 -2.00 -33.12
CA VAL A 227 -5.82 -2.79 -32.33
C VAL A 227 -5.14 -3.99 -31.66
N VAL A 228 -4.35 -4.76 -32.42
CA VAL A 228 -3.62 -5.92 -31.88
C VAL A 228 -2.60 -5.51 -30.83
N ALA A 229 -1.85 -4.43 -31.06
CA ALA A 229 -0.84 -3.93 -30.12
C ALA A 229 -1.48 -3.43 -28.81
N ILE A 230 -2.61 -2.70 -28.86
CA ILE A 230 -3.35 -2.30 -27.66
C ILE A 230 -3.85 -3.53 -26.88
N CYS A 231 -4.43 -4.52 -27.57
CA CYS A 231 -4.91 -5.76 -26.93
C CYS A 231 -3.76 -6.53 -26.24
N ALA A 232 -2.60 -6.64 -26.90
CA ALA A 232 -1.42 -7.26 -26.31
C ALA A 232 -0.81 -6.43 -25.16
N ARG A 233 -0.90 -5.09 -25.20
CA ARG A 233 -0.44 -4.22 -24.12
C ARG A 233 -1.33 -4.31 -22.88
N VAL A 234 -2.64 -4.48 -23.05
CA VAL A 234 -3.57 -4.77 -21.94
C VAL A 234 -3.30 -6.15 -21.32
N ALA A 235 -2.99 -7.16 -22.15
CA ALA A 235 -2.65 -8.50 -21.66
C ALA A 235 -1.31 -8.53 -20.88
N THR A 236 -0.27 -7.84 -21.38
CA THR A 236 1.02 -7.72 -20.66
C THR A 236 0.88 -6.89 -19.38
N LEU A 237 0.11 -5.79 -19.40
CA LEU A 237 -0.18 -4.98 -18.22
C LEU A 237 -0.86 -5.81 -17.11
N LYS A 238 -1.79 -6.71 -17.45
CA LYS A 238 -2.41 -7.64 -16.49
C LYS A 238 -1.37 -8.49 -15.77
N GLU A 239 -0.47 -9.16 -16.49
CA GLU A 239 0.54 -10.06 -15.91
C GLU A 239 1.48 -9.30 -14.95
N ILE A 240 1.90 -8.09 -15.34
CA ILE A 240 2.78 -7.24 -14.53
C ILE A 240 2.06 -6.76 -13.25
N VAL A 241 0.79 -6.35 -13.35
CA VAL A 241 0.00 -5.82 -12.21
C VAL A 241 -0.48 -6.94 -11.26
N GLU A 242 -0.59 -8.18 -11.73
CA GLU A 242 -0.90 -9.34 -10.86
C GLU A 242 0.33 -9.91 -10.13
N ASN A 243 1.55 -9.60 -10.59
CA ASN A 243 2.80 -10.04 -9.97
C ASN A 243 3.89 -8.94 -9.85
N PRO A 244 3.59 -7.73 -9.32
CA PRO A 244 4.53 -6.60 -9.30
C PRO A 244 5.75 -6.85 -8.41
N GLN A 245 5.68 -7.79 -7.45
CA GLN A 245 6.84 -8.21 -6.66
C GLN A 245 7.99 -8.81 -7.49
N CYS A 246 7.70 -9.31 -8.70
CA CYS A 246 8.69 -9.84 -9.63
C CYS A 246 9.10 -8.83 -10.73
N ALA A 247 8.74 -7.55 -10.58
CA ALA A 247 9.04 -6.53 -11.57
C ALA A 247 10.51 -6.05 -11.50
N ALA A 248 11.13 -5.94 -12.67
CA ALA A 248 12.42 -5.31 -12.90
C ALA A 248 12.27 -3.81 -13.23
N LEU A 249 13.40 -3.13 -13.45
CA LEU A 249 13.44 -1.74 -13.91
C LEU A 249 12.80 -1.62 -15.31
N THR A 250 11.79 -0.75 -15.47
CA THR A 250 11.08 -0.60 -16.75
C THR A 250 11.96 0.04 -17.83
N TRP A 251 11.71 -0.33 -19.09
CA TRP A 251 12.40 0.21 -20.26
C TRP A 251 11.61 1.32 -20.96
N GLU A 252 10.41 1.65 -20.48
CA GLU A 252 9.57 2.77 -20.93
C GLU A 252 10.35 4.12 -21.04
N PRO A 253 11.36 4.44 -20.18
CA PRO A 253 12.19 5.63 -20.36
C PRO A 253 13.04 5.67 -21.63
N LEU A 254 13.27 4.53 -22.31
CA LEU A 254 14.02 4.45 -23.57
C LEU A 254 13.18 4.86 -24.79
N ILE A 255 11.86 5.09 -24.63
CA ILE A 255 10.95 5.43 -25.73
C ILE A 255 11.41 6.68 -26.52
N PRO A 256 11.79 7.81 -25.90
CA PRO A 256 12.29 8.96 -26.64
C PRO A 256 13.58 8.65 -27.42
N LEU A 257 14.51 7.88 -26.86
CA LEU A 257 15.74 7.48 -27.56
C LEU A 257 15.44 6.58 -28.78
N ALA A 258 14.54 5.60 -28.63
CA ALA A 258 14.12 4.74 -29.74
C ALA A 258 13.43 5.53 -30.87
N LEU A 259 12.62 6.55 -30.53
CA LEU A 259 12.01 7.46 -31.50
C LEU A 259 13.06 8.35 -32.20
N ALA A 260 14.06 8.88 -31.47
CA ALA A 260 15.15 9.67 -32.05
C ALA A 260 16.06 8.84 -32.97
N ILE A 261 16.25 7.55 -32.67
CA ILE A 261 16.89 6.58 -33.58
C ILE A 261 16.04 6.43 -34.85
N GLY A 262 14.72 6.25 -34.73
CA GLY A 262 13.81 6.17 -35.88
C GLY A 262 13.87 7.40 -36.79
N ASP A 263 13.87 8.60 -36.21
CA ASP A 263 13.97 9.88 -36.92
C ASP A 263 15.32 10.04 -37.64
N TYR A 264 16.44 9.65 -36.98
CA TYR A 264 17.75 9.63 -37.62
C TYR A 264 17.80 8.76 -38.88
N TRP A 265 17.38 7.49 -38.77
CA TRP A 265 17.47 6.54 -39.89
C TRP A 265 16.53 6.89 -41.06
N THR A 266 15.38 7.49 -40.78
CA THR A 266 14.36 7.78 -41.80
C THR A 266 14.51 9.18 -42.40
N VAL A 267 14.66 10.21 -41.56
CA VAL A 267 14.70 11.62 -41.98
C VAL A 267 16.15 12.13 -42.03
N GLN A 268 16.82 12.22 -40.88
CA GLN A 268 18.02 13.08 -40.77
C GLN A 268 19.24 12.54 -41.54
N ARG A 269 19.39 11.23 -41.69
CA ARG A 269 20.47 10.59 -42.46
C ARG A 269 20.48 10.98 -43.94
N HIS A 270 19.35 11.42 -44.49
CA HIS A 270 19.20 11.79 -45.90
C HIS A 270 19.17 13.32 -46.13
N GLY A 271 19.29 14.12 -45.06
CA GLY A 271 19.32 15.59 -45.14
C GLY A 271 20.62 16.09 -45.79
N LYS A 272 20.51 17.00 -46.76
CA LYS A 272 21.67 17.70 -47.31
C LYS A 272 22.22 18.68 -46.27
N ARG A 273 23.53 18.64 -46.05
CA ARG A 273 24.25 19.61 -45.22
C ARG A 273 24.20 20.98 -45.92
N MET A 274 23.46 21.94 -45.36
CA MET A 274 23.55 23.34 -45.78
C MET A 274 24.90 23.87 -45.30
N HIS A 275 25.68 24.48 -46.20
CA HIS A 275 26.82 25.30 -45.80
C HIS A 275 26.27 26.60 -45.18
N ALA A 276 26.84 27.01 -44.05
CA ALA A 276 26.61 28.35 -43.51
C ALA A 276 27.48 29.34 -44.30
N GLU A 277 26.91 30.50 -44.62
CA GLU A 277 27.67 31.65 -45.14
C GLU A 277 28.43 32.33 -43.99
N GLU A 278 29.61 32.88 -44.29
CA GLU A 278 30.52 33.41 -43.29
C GLU A 278 29.95 34.68 -42.61
N TYR A 279 29.80 34.63 -41.29
CA TYR A 279 29.58 35.78 -40.41
C TYR A 279 30.49 35.63 -39.18
N GLU A 280 30.90 36.75 -38.58
CA GLU A 280 31.77 36.79 -37.40
C GLU A 280 31.03 36.31 -36.13
N ASN A 281 30.88 34.99 -36.00
CA ASN A 281 30.32 34.31 -34.84
C ASN A 281 31.36 34.16 -33.71
N ASN A 282 30.92 34.07 -32.46
CA ASN A 282 31.81 33.55 -31.41
C ASN A 282 31.95 32.03 -31.55
N LEU A 283 33.05 31.49 -31.01
CA LEU A 283 33.28 30.04 -30.90
C LEU A 283 32.09 29.28 -30.29
N TYR A 284 31.36 29.91 -29.35
CA TYR A 284 30.14 29.36 -28.75
C TYR A 284 29.00 29.24 -29.77
N ASP A 285 28.77 30.28 -30.58
CA ASP A 285 27.69 30.33 -31.57
C ASP A 285 27.96 29.38 -32.73
N ASP A 286 29.22 29.23 -33.16
CA ASP A 286 29.63 28.23 -34.16
C ASP A 286 29.48 26.79 -33.64
N MET A 287 29.87 26.51 -32.39
CA MET A 287 29.64 25.19 -31.79
C MET A 287 28.13 24.89 -31.65
N GLN A 288 27.32 25.89 -31.30
CA GLN A 288 25.86 25.76 -31.23
C GLN A 288 25.25 25.52 -32.63
N GLY A 289 25.69 26.26 -33.65
CA GLY A 289 25.25 26.11 -35.04
C GLY A 289 25.64 24.76 -35.66
N ALA A 290 26.88 24.31 -35.43
CA ALA A 290 27.37 23.00 -35.86
C ALA A 290 26.63 21.84 -35.17
N PHE A 291 26.19 22.02 -33.92
CA PHE A 291 25.40 21.04 -33.19
C PHE A 291 23.93 20.99 -33.65
N VAL A 292 23.29 22.15 -33.84
CA VAL A 292 21.89 22.26 -34.35
C VAL A 292 21.74 21.71 -35.77
N SER A 293 22.76 21.89 -36.62
CA SER A 293 22.82 21.37 -37.99
C SER A 293 23.32 19.91 -38.09
N SER A 294 23.63 19.27 -36.97
CA SER A 294 24.09 17.87 -36.94
C SER A 294 22.92 16.89 -37.11
N PRO A 295 23.06 15.83 -37.93
CA PRO A 295 22.04 14.79 -38.03
C PRO A 295 21.88 13.95 -36.74
N TYR A 296 22.73 14.17 -35.71
CA TYR A 296 22.66 13.48 -34.42
C TYR A 296 21.97 14.33 -33.32
N ARG A 297 21.41 15.50 -33.64
CA ARG A 297 20.88 16.50 -32.70
C ARG A 297 19.87 15.97 -31.67
N TYR A 298 18.89 15.15 -32.10
CA TYR A 298 17.90 14.55 -31.18
C TYR A 298 18.41 13.29 -30.47
N LEU A 299 19.42 12.59 -31.02
CA LEU A 299 19.96 11.37 -30.42
C LEU A 299 20.68 11.65 -29.09
N LEU A 300 21.50 12.70 -29.02
CA LEU A 300 22.20 13.05 -27.78
C LEU A 300 21.24 13.51 -26.69
N THR A 301 20.26 14.36 -27.01
CA THR A 301 19.27 14.84 -26.03
C THR A 301 18.34 13.73 -25.57
N ALA A 302 17.74 12.95 -26.48
CA ALA A 302 16.89 11.82 -26.09
C ALA A 302 17.68 10.76 -25.27
N GLY A 303 18.95 10.51 -25.60
CA GLY A 303 19.83 9.62 -24.85
C GLY A 303 20.13 10.10 -23.43
N VAL A 304 20.47 11.39 -23.24
CA VAL A 304 20.72 11.96 -21.92
C VAL A 304 19.46 12.00 -21.06
N LEU A 305 18.29 12.32 -21.64
CA LEU A 305 17.02 12.27 -20.91
C LEU A 305 16.66 10.83 -20.52
N SER A 306 16.83 9.85 -21.42
CA SER A 306 16.56 8.44 -21.11
C SER A 306 17.48 7.91 -19.99
N LEU A 307 18.77 8.27 -20.01
CA LEU A 307 19.72 7.95 -18.94
C LEU A 307 19.33 8.62 -17.61
N SER A 308 18.99 9.91 -17.65
CA SER A 308 18.47 10.66 -16.49
C SER A 308 17.25 9.99 -15.87
N SER A 309 16.27 9.59 -16.68
CA SER A 309 15.06 8.90 -16.24
C SER A 309 15.36 7.53 -15.61
N LEU A 310 16.29 6.76 -16.17
CA LEU A 310 16.73 5.48 -15.59
C LEU A 310 17.47 5.68 -14.25
N LEU A 311 18.31 6.71 -14.11
CA LEU A 311 18.95 7.08 -12.85
C LEU A 311 17.91 7.53 -11.79
N ALA A 312 16.87 8.26 -12.20
CA ALA A 312 15.79 8.67 -11.32
C ALA A 312 14.96 7.47 -10.81
N LEU A 313 14.63 6.51 -11.69
CA LEU A 313 13.96 5.26 -11.30
C LEU A 313 14.86 4.40 -10.40
N ALA A 314 16.16 4.29 -10.71
CA ALA A 314 17.12 3.56 -9.88
C ALA A 314 17.30 4.19 -8.49
N LYS A 315 17.17 5.51 -8.34
CA LYS A 315 17.08 6.17 -7.03
C LYS A 315 15.73 5.93 -6.34
N ALA A 316 14.63 5.97 -7.10
CA ALA A 316 13.27 5.93 -6.54
C ALA A 316 12.85 4.52 -6.08
N ARG A 317 13.53 3.47 -6.54
CA ARG A 317 13.36 2.11 -6.03
C ARG A 317 13.80 2.08 -4.55
N SER A 318 12.84 1.92 -3.65
CA SER A 318 13.10 1.82 -2.20
C SER A 318 13.72 0.46 -1.84
N VAL A 319 13.92 0.21 -0.54
CA VAL A 319 14.17 -1.16 -0.04
C VAL A 319 13.05 -2.06 -0.55
N GLY A 320 13.39 -3.25 -1.07
CA GLY A 320 12.37 -4.16 -1.56
C GLY A 320 11.44 -4.63 -0.45
N SER A 321 10.17 -4.79 -0.78
CA SER A 321 9.18 -5.42 0.10
C SER A 321 9.53 -6.89 0.33
N THR A 322 9.20 -7.44 1.50
CA THR A 322 9.37 -8.87 1.80
C THR A 322 8.35 -9.77 1.11
N TYR A 323 7.39 -9.21 0.35
CA TYR A 323 6.36 -9.97 -0.35
C TYR A 323 6.98 -10.87 -1.44
N ILE A 324 6.70 -12.16 -1.37
CA ILE A 324 7.53 -13.21 -2.01
C ILE A 324 7.43 -13.19 -3.55
N CYS A 325 8.57 -12.99 -4.23
CA CYS A 325 8.76 -13.40 -5.62
C CYS A 325 9.41 -14.79 -5.65
N ALA A 326 8.59 -15.82 -5.65
CA ALA A 326 9.01 -17.22 -5.48
C ALA A 326 9.89 -17.72 -6.63
N ALA A 327 11.05 -18.30 -6.32
CA ALA A 327 11.99 -18.91 -7.29
C ALA A 327 11.30 -19.96 -8.17
N THR A 328 10.46 -20.77 -7.53
CA THR A 328 9.76 -21.92 -8.12
C THR A 328 8.67 -21.54 -9.13
N LEU A 329 8.31 -20.26 -9.23
CA LEU A 329 7.27 -19.77 -10.14
C LEU A 329 7.87 -19.06 -11.36
N SER A 330 7.27 -19.29 -12.54
CA SER A 330 7.70 -18.69 -13.80
C SER A 330 7.60 -17.16 -13.86
N HIS A 331 6.88 -16.52 -12.94
CA HIS A 331 6.75 -15.06 -12.87
C HIS A 331 8.09 -14.34 -12.70
N THR A 332 9.10 -15.00 -12.12
CA THR A 332 10.49 -14.48 -11.97
C THR A 332 11.11 -14.00 -13.28
N TRP A 333 10.90 -14.72 -14.38
CA TRP A 333 11.36 -14.33 -15.71
C TRP A 333 10.25 -13.79 -16.61
N LEU A 334 9.01 -14.28 -16.44
CA LEU A 334 7.87 -13.91 -17.27
C LEU A 334 7.44 -12.45 -17.06
N VAL A 335 7.54 -11.92 -15.83
CA VAL A 335 7.18 -10.51 -15.55
C VAL A 335 8.19 -9.55 -16.18
N PRO A 336 9.52 -9.68 -15.99
CA PRO A 336 10.51 -8.87 -16.72
C PRO A 336 10.38 -8.97 -18.25
N ALA A 337 10.22 -10.19 -18.78
CA ALA A 337 9.98 -10.39 -20.22
C ALA A 337 8.71 -9.65 -20.71
N SER A 338 7.65 -9.66 -19.91
CA SER A 338 6.40 -8.92 -20.20
C SER A 338 6.58 -7.40 -20.11
N GLN A 339 7.44 -6.88 -19.22
CA GLN A 339 7.78 -5.44 -19.18
C GLN A 339 8.54 -5.00 -20.44
N HIS A 340 9.52 -5.79 -20.90
CA HIS A 340 10.28 -5.52 -22.12
C HIS A 340 9.39 -5.61 -23.37
N PHE A 341 8.54 -6.64 -23.46
CA PHE A 341 7.58 -6.78 -24.55
C PHE A 341 6.50 -5.67 -24.52
N GLY A 342 6.03 -5.28 -23.33
CA GLY A 342 5.13 -4.13 -23.14
C GLY A 342 5.73 -2.83 -23.68
N THR A 343 7.00 -2.55 -23.35
CA THR A 343 7.73 -1.37 -23.89
C THR A 343 7.83 -1.40 -25.42
N PHE A 344 8.07 -2.58 -26.01
CA PHE A 344 8.10 -2.75 -27.47
C PHE A 344 6.71 -2.54 -28.11
N LEU A 345 5.64 -2.97 -27.46
CA LEU A 345 4.27 -2.68 -27.89
C LEU A 345 3.94 -1.19 -27.80
N ASP A 346 4.41 -0.48 -26.78
CA ASP A 346 4.22 0.98 -26.67
C ASP A 346 4.88 1.74 -27.82
N LEU A 347 6.08 1.33 -28.24
CA LEU A 347 6.73 1.87 -29.43
C LEU A 347 5.89 1.65 -30.71
N ILE A 348 5.28 0.48 -30.87
CA ILE A 348 4.38 0.19 -31.99
C ILE A 348 3.12 1.06 -31.92
N ILE A 349 2.49 1.18 -30.74
CA ILE A 349 1.29 1.99 -30.52
C ILE A 349 1.58 3.46 -30.85
N VAL A 350 2.65 4.02 -30.30
CA VAL A 350 3.08 5.41 -30.51
C VAL A 350 3.41 5.68 -31.98
N TYR A 351 4.11 4.77 -32.65
CA TYR A 351 4.39 4.86 -34.08
C TYR A 351 3.11 4.83 -34.93
N CYS A 352 2.20 3.89 -34.67
CA CYS A 352 0.94 3.77 -35.40
C CYS A 352 0.03 4.98 -35.19
N VAL A 353 -0.10 5.48 -33.96
CA VAL A 353 -0.83 6.71 -33.63
C VAL A 353 -0.25 7.91 -34.38
N GLY A 354 1.08 8.07 -34.36
CA GLY A 354 1.76 9.15 -35.08
C GLY A 354 1.53 9.11 -36.60
N GLN A 355 1.63 7.92 -37.21
CA GLN A 355 1.32 7.75 -38.64
C GLN A 355 -0.15 8.07 -38.95
N LEU A 356 -1.10 7.63 -38.12
CA LEU A 356 -2.54 7.91 -38.31
C LEU A 356 -2.88 9.41 -38.17
N LEU A 357 -2.18 10.15 -37.32
CA LEU A 357 -2.33 11.60 -37.19
C LEU A 357 -1.65 12.38 -38.34
N HIS A 358 -0.50 11.91 -38.83
CA HIS A 358 0.42 12.73 -39.64
C HIS A 358 0.62 12.27 -41.10
N GLN A 359 -0.06 11.22 -41.60
CA GLN A 359 0.10 10.78 -43.01
C GLN A 359 -0.46 11.79 -44.05
N TYR A 360 0.44 12.69 -44.48
CA TYR A 360 0.59 13.31 -45.80
C TYR A 360 -0.55 14.18 -46.38
N GLU A 361 -0.21 15.46 -46.62
CA GLU A 361 -1.03 16.50 -47.26
C GLU A 361 -1.09 16.39 -48.81
N VAL A 362 -0.28 15.51 -49.40
CA VAL A 362 0.12 15.58 -50.82
C VAL A 362 -0.98 15.20 -51.84
N GLN A 363 -2.07 14.54 -51.44
CA GLN A 363 -3.19 14.25 -52.35
C GLN A 363 -4.53 14.05 -51.62
N GLY A 364 -5.30 15.14 -51.53
CA GLY A 364 -6.65 15.18 -50.97
C GLY A 364 -6.69 15.35 -49.46
N GLN A 365 -7.10 16.52 -49.00
CA GLN A 365 -7.31 16.80 -47.59
C GLN A 365 -8.35 15.84 -47.00
N ARG A 366 -7.92 15.01 -46.04
CA ARG A 366 -8.83 14.35 -45.11
C ARG A 366 -8.90 15.19 -43.84
N SER A 367 -10.08 15.77 -43.62
CA SER A 367 -10.46 16.50 -42.40
C SER A 367 -9.87 15.84 -41.16
N VAL A 368 -9.33 16.69 -40.28
CA VAL A 368 -8.71 16.33 -38.99
C VAL A 368 -9.61 15.38 -38.19
N ALA A 369 -10.93 15.60 -38.23
CA ALA A 369 -11.93 14.76 -37.56
C ALA A 369 -11.81 13.27 -37.92
N LEU A 370 -11.54 12.92 -39.18
CA LEU A 370 -11.40 11.53 -39.63
C LEU A 370 -10.16 10.83 -39.04
N ARG A 371 -9.10 11.59 -38.74
CA ARG A 371 -7.86 11.05 -38.15
C ARG A 371 -8.09 10.62 -36.70
N PHE A 372 -8.64 11.53 -35.89
CA PHE A 372 -9.02 11.25 -34.50
C PHE A 372 -10.12 10.17 -34.40
N ILE A 373 -11.10 10.16 -35.31
CA ILE A 373 -12.10 9.09 -35.42
C ILE A 373 -11.44 7.71 -35.64
N SER A 374 -10.42 7.61 -36.49
CA SER A 374 -9.76 6.32 -36.77
C SER A 374 -9.09 5.72 -35.52
N ILE A 375 -8.52 6.57 -34.66
CA ILE A 375 -7.91 6.16 -33.37
C ILE A 375 -9.01 5.83 -32.35
N GLY A 376 -10.10 6.60 -32.31
CA GLY A 376 -11.28 6.30 -31.49
C GLY A 376 -11.91 4.94 -31.82
N TRP A 377 -12.01 4.57 -33.11
CA TRP A 377 -12.42 3.22 -33.51
C TRP A 377 -11.41 2.16 -33.08
N ALA A 378 -10.09 2.39 -33.19
CA ALA A 378 -9.09 1.42 -32.76
C ALA A 378 -9.17 1.12 -31.25
N ALA A 379 -9.39 2.15 -30.43
CA ALA A 379 -9.68 2.00 -29.01
C ALA A 379 -10.98 1.22 -28.76
N LEU A 380 -12.06 1.51 -29.50
CA LEU A 380 -13.35 0.81 -29.36
C LEU A 380 -13.29 -0.67 -29.72
N PHE A 381 -12.63 -1.02 -30.84
CA PHE A 381 -12.43 -2.42 -31.23
C PHE A 381 -11.53 -3.17 -30.22
N SER A 382 -10.54 -2.49 -29.63
CA SER A 382 -9.71 -3.06 -28.58
C SER A 382 -10.50 -3.32 -27.29
N ALA A 383 -11.34 -2.36 -26.86
CA ALA A 383 -12.25 -2.53 -25.73
C ALA A 383 -13.24 -3.68 -25.95
N ALA A 384 -13.82 -3.79 -27.15
CA ALA A 384 -14.73 -4.88 -27.52
C ALA A 384 -14.02 -6.25 -27.52
N ALA A 385 -12.79 -6.34 -28.01
CA ALA A 385 -12.00 -7.57 -27.97
C ALA A 385 -11.68 -8.00 -26.53
N MET A 386 -11.29 -7.06 -25.66
CA MET A 386 -11.02 -7.33 -24.23
C MET A 386 -12.29 -7.66 -23.43
N LEU A 387 -13.44 -7.08 -23.77
CA LEU A 387 -14.76 -7.52 -23.27
C LEU A 387 -15.07 -8.96 -23.71
N GLY A 388 -14.70 -9.33 -24.94
CA GLY A 388 -14.77 -10.71 -25.42
C GLY A 388 -13.94 -11.67 -24.55
N VAL A 389 -12.67 -11.32 -24.28
CA VAL A 389 -11.78 -12.10 -23.39
C VAL A 389 -12.35 -12.22 -21.98
N LEU A 390 -12.91 -11.14 -21.42
CA LEU A 390 -13.56 -11.15 -20.11
C LEU A 390 -14.80 -12.06 -20.11
N GLY A 391 -15.62 -12.01 -21.16
CA GLY A 391 -16.80 -12.87 -21.33
C GLY A 391 -16.45 -14.35 -21.46
N THR A 392 -15.45 -14.70 -22.28
CA THR A 392 -14.97 -16.09 -22.38
C THR A 392 -14.35 -16.57 -21.06
N SER A 393 -13.63 -15.69 -20.34
CA SER A 393 -13.08 -16.02 -19.02
C SER A 393 -14.19 -16.32 -18.02
N TYR A 394 -15.27 -15.52 -18.00
CA TYR A 394 -16.44 -15.76 -17.15
C TYR A 394 -17.17 -17.07 -17.47
N LEU A 395 -17.29 -17.44 -18.74
CA LEU A 395 -17.91 -18.71 -19.14
C LEU A 395 -17.10 -19.93 -18.68
N LEU A 396 -15.77 -19.86 -18.80
CA LEU A 396 -14.85 -20.94 -18.38
C LEU A 396 -14.58 -20.99 -16.87
N ALA A 397 -14.73 -19.86 -16.17
CA ALA A 397 -14.50 -19.71 -14.74
C ALA A 397 -15.44 -20.57 -13.87
N GLY A 398 -14.94 -21.05 -12.72
CA GLY A 398 -15.75 -21.75 -11.72
C GLY A 398 -16.63 -20.80 -10.88
N PRO A 399 -17.56 -21.34 -10.05
CA PRO A 399 -18.41 -20.53 -9.18
C PRO A 399 -17.71 -19.49 -8.28
N PRO A 400 -16.54 -19.75 -7.64
CA PRO A 400 -15.85 -18.71 -6.87
C PRO A 400 -15.22 -17.64 -7.76
N ASP A 401 -14.55 -18.05 -8.85
CA ASP A 401 -13.91 -17.14 -9.81
C ASP A 401 -14.91 -16.19 -10.47
N ARG A 402 -16.11 -16.69 -10.80
CA ARG A 402 -17.22 -15.88 -11.33
C ARG A 402 -17.63 -14.75 -10.38
N ARG A 403 -17.68 -15.00 -9.06
CA ARG A 403 -17.95 -13.94 -8.06
C ARG A 403 -16.79 -12.95 -8.00
N ARG A 404 -15.54 -13.41 -8.05
CA ARG A 404 -14.34 -12.53 -8.05
C ARG A 404 -14.24 -11.67 -9.32
N LEU A 405 -14.68 -12.20 -10.47
CA LEU A 405 -14.78 -11.47 -11.75
C LEU A 405 -15.82 -10.35 -11.64
N ILE A 406 -17.08 -10.68 -11.35
CA ILE A 406 -18.21 -9.73 -11.36
C ILE A 406 -18.17 -8.76 -10.16
N GLY A 407 -17.80 -9.22 -8.97
CA GLY A 407 -17.88 -8.42 -7.75
C GLY A 407 -16.98 -7.19 -7.79
N MET A 408 -17.57 -6.00 -7.65
CA MET A 408 -16.87 -4.71 -7.59
C MET A 408 -17.23 -4.02 -6.27
N SER A 409 -16.23 -3.54 -5.52
CA SER A 409 -16.47 -2.73 -4.33
C SER A 409 -16.80 -1.28 -4.71
N SER A 410 -17.52 -0.56 -3.84
CA SER A 410 -17.81 0.87 -4.03
C SER A 410 -16.51 1.67 -4.21
N SER A 411 -15.48 1.39 -3.40
CA SER A 411 -14.15 1.99 -3.50
C SER A 411 -13.49 1.75 -4.85
N TYR A 412 -13.59 0.54 -5.41
CA TYR A 412 -13.09 0.24 -6.75
C TYR A 412 -13.81 1.08 -7.81
N VAL A 413 -15.15 1.14 -7.79
CA VAL A 413 -15.95 1.88 -8.79
C VAL A 413 -15.64 3.38 -8.74
N TRP A 414 -15.56 3.97 -7.55
CA TRP A 414 -15.20 5.39 -7.40
C TRP A 414 -13.75 5.71 -7.77
N SER A 415 -12.80 4.79 -7.48
CA SER A 415 -11.40 4.96 -7.89
C SER A 415 -11.25 4.82 -9.41
N LEU A 416 -11.94 3.84 -10.01
CA LEU A 416 -12.01 3.64 -11.45
C LEU A 416 -12.54 4.90 -12.15
N PHE A 417 -13.69 5.44 -11.74
CA PHE A 417 -14.26 6.65 -12.35
C PHE A 417 -13.30 7.85 -12.30
N ARG A 418 -12.62 8.07 -11.16
CA ARG A 418 -11.63 9.16 -11.02
C ARG A 418 -10.40 8.93 -11.89
N PHE A 419 -9.88 7.71 -11.91
CA PHE A 419 -8.71 7.34 -12.71
C PHE A 419 -9.01 7.41 -14.21
N ASP A 420 -10.17 6.91 -14.63
CA ASP A 420 -10.65 6.95 -16.01
C ASP A 420 -10.81 8.38 -16.53
N LEU A 421 -11.50 9.26 -15.78
CA LEU A 421 -11.64 10.66 -16.15
C LEU A 421 -10.27 11.34 -16.37
N LEU A 422 -9.30 11.07 -15.49
CA LEU A 422 -7.95 11.62 -15.58
C LEU A 422 -7.13 11.00 -16.72
N ALA A 423 -7.19 9.68 -16.91
CA ALA A 423 -6.51 8.95 -17.96
C ALA A 423 -7.03 9.37 -19.34
N SER A 424 -8.36 9.41 -19.50
CA SER A 424 -9.04 9.78 -20.75
C SER A 424 -8.86 11.26 -21.10
N PHE A 425 -8.85 12.16 -20.10
CA PHE A 425 -8.44 13.55 -20.30
C PHE A 425 -6.99 13.63 -20.79
N THR A 426 -6.05 12.98 -20.09
CA THR A 426 -4.63 13.04 -20.41
C THR A 426 -4.37 12.46 -21.81
N ALA A 427 -4.92 11.29 -22.14
CA ALA A 427 -4.81 10.67 -23.46
C ALA A 427 -5.35 11.55 -24.59
N THR A 428 -6.47 12.25 -24.35
CA THR A 428 -7.02 13.22 -25.31
C THR A 428 -6.04 14.38 -25.52
N CYS A 429 -5.50 14.98 -24.44
CA CYS A 429 -4.47 16.03 -24.52
C CYS A 429 -3.17 15.54 -25.18
N THR A 430 -2.75 14.28 -24.95
CA THR A 430 -1.60 13.66 -25.61
C THR A 430 -1.80 13.61 -27.13
N LEU A 431 -2.98 13.20 -27.60
CA LEU A 431 -3.28 13.09 -29.03
C LEU A 431 -3.30 14.47 -29.74
N PHE A 432 -3.87 15.50 -29.10
CA PHE A 432 -3.75 16.87 -29.60
C PHE A 432 -2.30 17.38 -29.57
N THR A 433 -1.53 17.05 -28.53
CA THR A 433 -0.11 17.43 -28.44
C THR A 433 0.70 16.79 -29.57
N ILE A 434 0.57 15.47 -29.79
CA ILE A 434 1.24 14.76 -30.90
C ILE A 434 0.81 15.33 -32.26
N TYR A 435 -0.44 15.74 -32.42
CA TYR A 435 -0.93 16.38 -33.65
C TYR A 435 -0.29 17.76 -33.91
N HIS A 436 -0.11 18.59 -32.88
CA HIS A 436 0.43 19.96 -33.02
C HIS A 436 1.95 20.07 -33.03
N ILE A 437 2.67 19.24 -32.26
CA ILE A 437 4.13 19.36 -32.06
C ILE A 437 4.89 18.05 -32.33
N GLY A 438 4.21 17.04 -32.87
CA GLY A 438 4.80 15.76 -33.22
C GLY A 438 5.02 14.82 -32.03
N ILE A 439 5.37 13.57 -32.36
CA ILE A 439 5.59 12.49 -31.39
C ILE A 439 6.78 12.80 -30.48
N MET A 440 7.87 13.34 -31.05
CA MET A 440 9.14 13.52 -30.36
C MET A 440 9.01 14.51 -29.20
N SER A 441 8.51 15.72 -29.45
CA SER A 441 8.32 16.73 -28.42
C SER A 441 7.35 16.28 -27.33
N ALA A 442 6.28 15.57 -27.69
CA ALA A 442 5.36 14.95 -26.73
C ALA A 442 6.07 13.91 -25.83
N SER A 443 6.93 13.04 -26.40
CA SER A 443 7.67 12.03 -25.64
C SER A 443 8.74 12.62 -24.72
N MET A 444 9.41 13.69 -25.14
CA MET A 444 10.41 14.40 -24.31
C MET A 444 9.74 15.14 -23.13
N ILE A 445 8.55 15.73 -23.35
CA ILE A 445 7.73 16.32 -22.28
C ILE A 445 7.28 15.23 -21.30
N ALA A 446 6.76 14.10 -21.78
CA ALA A 446 6.35 12.99 -20.92
C ALA A 446 7.50 12.49 -20.02
N ALA A 447 8.65 12.18 -20.62
CA ALA A 447 9.80 11.65 -19.90
C ALA A 447 10.34 12.66 -18.86
N PHE A 448 10.45 13.94 -19.22
CA PHE A 448 10.88 14.98 -18.28
C PHE A 448 9.91 15.16 -17.11
N VAL A 449 8.61 15.29 -17.39
CA VAL A 449 7.58 15.51 -16.35
C VAL A 449 7.50 14.33 -15.40
N SER A 450 7.49 13.09 -15.91
CA SER A 450 7.49 11.88 -15.07
C SER A 450 8.76 11.77 -14.23
N THR A 451 9.93 12.02 -14.81
CA THR A 451 11.23 12.00 -14.11
C THR A 451 11.28 13.03 -12.98
N ALA A 452 10.92 14.28 -13.27
CA ALA A 452 10.86 15.35 -12.29
C ALA A 452 9.85 15.04 -11.17
N THR A 453 8.67 14.53 -11.52
CA THR A 453 7.62 14.18 -10.55
C THR A 453 8.07 13.05 -9.62
N LEU A 454 8.59 11.96 -10.16
CA LEU A 454 9.03 10.79 -9.39
C LEU A 454 10.21 11.15 -8.46
N ALA A 455 11.26 11.75 -9.00
CA ALA A 455 12.45 12.09 -8.23
C ALA A 455 12.16 13.14 -7.14
N THR A 456 11.29 14.12 -7.40
CA THR A 456 10.87 15.10 -6.37
C THR A 456 10.02 14.43 -5.30
N SER A 457 9.00 13.67 -5.70
CA SER A 457 8.11 12.92 -4.80
C SER A 457 8.89 12.00 -3.86
N PHE A 458 9.85 11.25 -4.41
CA PHE A 458 10.67 10.33 -3.63
C PHE A 458 11.64 11.07 -2.69
N SER A 459 12.32 12.11 -3.17
CA SER A 459 13.29 12.86 -2.35
C SER A 459 12.62 13.65 -1.22
N TRP A 460 11.39 14.11 -1.42
CA TRP A 460 10.60 14.81 -0.39
C TRP A 460 10.12 13.87 0.72
N ASN A 461 9.68 12.66 0.36
CA ASN A 461 9.18 11.67 1.32
C ASN A 461 10.30 10.93 2.09
N ASN A 462 11.54 10.94 1.58
CA ASN A 462 12.67 10.16 2.10
C ASN A 462 13.88 11.06 2.38
N ALA A 463 13.70 12.11 3.19
CA ALA A 463 14.75 13.05 3.58
C ALA A 463 15.72 12.52 4.67
N HIS A 464 15.50 11.31 5.18
CA HIS A 464 16.26 10.69 6.27
C HIS A 464 17.32 9.70 5.76
N PRO A 465 18.27 9.24 6.61
CA PRO A 465 19.27 8.23 6.23
C PRO A 465 18.69 6.87 5.78
N PHE A 466 17.43 6.60 6.13
CA PHE A 466 16.66 5.45 5.69
C PHE A 466 15.44 5.91 4.85
N PRO A 467 15.12 5.24 3.72
CA PRO A 467 15.87 4.15 3.08
C PRO A 467 17.25 4.60 2.58
N PRO A 468 18.24 3.69 2.52
CA PRO A 468 19.56 3.99 1.98
C PRO A 468 19.46 4.37 0.50
N THR A 469 19.75 5.64 0.18
CA THR A 469 19.56 6.19 -1.16
C THR A 469 20.74 7.06 -1.57
N SER A 470 21.16 6.96 -2.84
CA SER A 470 22.22 7.83 -3.37
C SER A 470 21.64 9.19 -3.75
N THR A 471 21.79 10.17 -2.86
CA THR A 471 21.28 11.52 -3.07
C THR A 471 21.98 12.23 -4.24
N GLY A 472 23.29 12.01 -4.39
CA GLY A 472 24.08 12.50 -5.52
C GLY A 472 23.57 12.00 -6.88
N LEU A 473 23.16 10.73 -6.99
CA LEU A 473 22.55 10.21 -8.23
C LEU A 473 21.21 10.88 -8.54
N GLY A 474 20.44 11.28 -7.52
CA GLY A 474 19.19 12.02 -7.72
C GLY A 474 19.40 13.44 -8.23
N LEU A 475 20.36 14.17 -7.66
CA LEU A 475 20.73 15.49 -8.15
C LEU A 475 21.31 15.41 -9.57
N LEU A 476 22.17 14.42 -9.85
CA LEU A 476 22.69 14.12 -11.18
C LEU A 476 21.58 13.80 -12.19
N ALA A 477 20.60 12.97 -11.82
CA ALA A 477 19.47 12.67 -12.69
C ALA A 477 18.70 13.94 -13.06
N ILE A 478 18.41 14.83 -12.09
CA ILE A 478 17.66 16.07 -12.35
C ILE A 478 18.49 17.11 -13.10
N THR A 479 19.79 17.27 -12.85
CA THR A 479 20.63 18.17 -13.67
C THR A 479 20.71 17.70 -15.12
N LEU A 480 20.89 16.40 -15.36
CA LEU A 480 20.87 15.82 -16.71
C LEU A 480 19.50 15.98 -17.38
N ALA A 481 18.39 15.83 -16.64
CA ALA A 481 17.05 16.08 -17.16
C ALA A 481 16.90 17.53 -17.64
N ILE A 482 17.26 18.49 -16.78
CA ILE A 482 17.12 19.93 -17.04
C ILE A 482 18.01 20.37 -18.21
N ILE A 483 19.28 19.94 -18.25
CA ILE A 483 20.20 20.24 -19.35
C ILE A 483 19.64 19.69 -20.67
N SER A 484 19.26 18.40 -20.69
CA SER A 484 18.72 17.77 -21.89
C SER A 484 17.45 18.45 -22.40
N PHE A 485 16.50 18.72 -21.51
CA PHE A 485 15.22 19.38 -21.83
C PHE A 485 15.43 20.80 -22.36
N THR A 486 16.37 21.54 -21.77
CA THR A 486 16.76 22.89 -22.24
C THR A 486 17.39 22.85 -23.63
N VAL A 487 18.37 21.96 -23.86
CA VAL A 487 19.04 21.81 -25.16
C VAL A 487 18.06 21.33 -26.23
N TYR A 488 17.14 20.41 -25.90
CA TYR A 488 16.11 19.92 -26.80
C TYR A 488 15.25 21.06 -27.36
N PHE A 489 14.76 21.97 -26.51
CA PHE A 489 13.94 23.09 -26.97
C PHE A 489 14.70 24.18 -27.73
N HIS A 490 16.02 24.29 -27.54
CA HIS A 490 16.84 25.10 -28.44
C HIS A 490 16.90 24.49 -29.85
N ILE A 491 17.05 23.18 -29.97
CA ILE A 491 17.04 22.49 -31.27
C ILE A 491 15.66 22.63 -31.94
N ASP A 492 14.56 22.33 -31.25
CA ASP A 492 13.18 22.47 -31.78
C ASP A 492 12.86 23.90 -32.25
N ALA A 493 13.25 24.91 -31.47
CA ALA A 493 13.04 26.32 -31.85
C ALA A 493 13.91 26.76 -33.04
N SER A 494 15.16 26.30 -33.11
CA SER A 494 16.13 26.70 -34.14
C SER A 494 16.00 25.93 -35.47
N ASP A 495 15.44 24.72 -35.46
CA ASP A 495 15.29 23.90 -36.67
C ASP A 495 14.50 24.63 -37.76
N ARG A 496 14.95 24.53 -39.01
CA ARG A 496 14.25 25.09 -40.18
C ARG A 496 13.56 24.02 -41.03
N SER A 497 13.71 22.74 -40.69
CA SER A 497 13.22 21.61 -41.50
C SER A 497 11.81 21.12 -41.17
N HIS A 498 11.21 21.52 -40.04
CA HIS A 498 9.88 21.08 -39.62
C HIS A 498 8.91 22.27 -39.47
N ASN A 499 7.73 22.15 -40.09
CA ASN A 499 6.65 23.14 -40.00
C ASN A 499 6.02 23.20 -38.58
N SER A 500 6.00 22.07 -37.86
CA SER A 500 5.30 21.91 -36.57
C SER A 500 6.18 22.23 -35.36
N LYS A 501 6.74 23.45 -35.29
CA LYS A 501 7.59 23.87 -34.15
C LYS A 501 6.83 23.86 -32.83
N THR A 502 7.47 23.42 -31.74
CA THR A 502 6.89 23.59 -30.40
C THR A 502 6.95 25.06 -30.00
N LEU A 503 8.15 25.66 -30.04
CA LEU A 503 8.41 27.04 -29.63
C LEU A 503 8.96 27.88 -30.80
N ARG A 504 8.68 29.19 -30.83
CA ARG A 504 9.38 30.13 -31.73
C ARG A 504 10.71 30.60 -31.13
N THR A 505 10.74 30.80 -29.82
CA THR A 505 11.91 31.06 -28.97
C THR A 505 11.65 30.44 -27.60
N VAL A 506 12.72 30.06 -26.87
CA VAL A 506 12.58 29.49 -25.52
C VAL A 506 12.26 30.61 -24.51
N PRO A 507 11.10 30.59 -23.83
CA PRO A 507 10.65 31.74 -23.06
C PRO A 507 11.27 31.81 -21.66
N ALA A 508 11.49 33.03 -21.15
CA ALA A 508 12.13 33.29 -19.85
C ALA A 508 11.49 32.53 -18.67
N TRP A 509 10.16 32.35 -18.68
CA TRP A 509 9.44 31.65 -17.61
C TRP A 509 9.81 30.16 -17.52
N LEU A 510 10.23 29.52 -18.62
CA LEU A 510 10.60 28.11 -18.61
C LEU A 510 11.91 27.91 -17.84
N TYR A 511 12.91 28.77 -18.07
CA TYR A 511 14.15 28.79 -17.29
C TYR A 511 13.90 29.04 -15.81
N LEU A 512 12.96 29.93 -15.45
CA LEU A 512 12.60 30.19 -14.05
C LEU A 512 12.05 28.92 -13.37
N ILE A 513 11.16 28.17 -14.04
CA ILE A 513 10.65 26.89 -13.51
C ILE A 513 11.77 25.87 -13.36
N LEU A 514 12.64 25.72 -14.38
CA LEU A 514 13.76 24.78 -14.34
C LEU A 514 14.78 25.13 -13.25
N ALA A 515 15.04 26.42 -13.03
CA ALA A 515 15.89 26.91 -11.95
C ALA A 515 15.26 26.64 -10.57
N ILE A 516 13.95 26.83 -10.40
CA ILE A 516 13.24 26.49 -9.15
C ILE A 516 13.34 24.99 -8.87
N ILE A 517 13.15 24.12 -9.86
CA ILE A 517 13.31 22.67 -9.71
C ILE A 517 14.75 22.33 -9.28
N LEU A 518 15.75 22.93 -9.92
CA LEU A 518 17.15 22.74 -9.55
C LEU A 518 17.43 23.17 -8.11
N ILE A 519 16.99 24.38 -7.71
CA ILE A 519 17.18 24.94 -6.35
C ILE A 519 16.55 24.04 -5.28
N VAL A 520 15.35 23.50 -5.54
CA VAL A 520 14.67 22.56 -4.63
C VAL A 520 15.48 21.27 -4.51
N HIS A 521 15.97 20.69 -5.61
CA HIS A 521 16.78 19.47 -5.56
C HIS A 521 18.16 19.68 -4.94
N THR A 522 18.82 20.82 -5.16
CA THR A 522 20.07 21.14 -4.45
C THR A 522 19.85 21.36 -2.96
N SER A 523 18.73 21.98 -2.56
CA SER A 523 18.36 22.16 -1.15
C SER A 523 18.08 20.82 -0.46
N LEU A 524 17.29 19.95 -1.09
CA LEU A 524 17.00 18.60 -0.58
C LEU A 524 18.29 17.76 -0.47
N TRP A 525 19.16 17.81 -1.48
CA TRP A 525 20.47 17.16 -1.46
C TRP A 525 21.36 17.66 -0.32
N ALA A 526 21.45 18.99 -0.13
CA ALA A 526 22.25 19.60 0.94
C ALA A 526 21.68 19.37 2.36
N SER A 527 20.37 19.14 2.49
CA SER A 527 19.71 18.83 3.77
C SER A 527 19.79 17.37 4.20
N HIS A 528 20.18 16.46 3.30
CA HIS A 528 20.16 15.02 3.57
C HIS A 528 21.42 14.55 4.30
N SER A 529 21.25 13.76 5.36
CA SER A 529 22.34 12.96 5.92
C SER A 529 22.19 11.51 5.50
N SER A 530 23.28 10.91 5.01
CA SER A 530 23.39 9.47 4.75
C SER A 530 23.94 8.68 5.95
N THR A 531 24.19 9.35 7.08
CA THR A 531 24.83 8.80 8.27
C THR A 531 24.12 9.19 9.58
N VAL A 532 24.37 8.42 10.64
CA VAL A 532 23.95 8.70 12.03
C VAL A 532 25.12 8.51 12.99
N SER A 533 25.09 9.18 14.15
CA SER A 533 26.21 9.22 15.12
C SER A 533 26.08 8.27 16.31
N TYR A 534 24.99 7.51 16.38
CA TYR A 534 24.63 6.54 17.43
C TYR A 534 23.65 5.53 16.83
N HIS A 535 23.49 4.35 17.43
CA HIS A 535 22.57 3.35 16.90
C HIS A 535 21.14 3.69 17.37
N PRO A 536 20.12 3.65 16.48
CA PRO A 536 18.74 3.97 16.87
C PRO A 536 18.20 3.11 18.02
N ILE A 537 18.64 1.86 18.15
CA ILE A 537 18.21 0.97 19.24
C ILE A 537 18.68 1.49 20.61
N ASP A 538 19.84 2.14 20.72
CA ASP A 538 20.36 2.70 21.98
C ASP A 538 19.35 3.69 22.58
N LEU A 539 18.80 4.56 21.72
CA LEU A 539 17.77 5.54 22.08
C LEU A 539 16.43 4.87 22.39
N LEU A 540 16.05 3.83 21.65
CA LEU A 540 14.79 3.11 21.87
C LEU A 540 14.76 2.35 23.20
N ILE A 541 15.88 1.76 23.63
CA ILE A 541 16.03 1.11 24.95
C ILE A 541 15.96 2.15 26.08
N TYR A 542 16.60 3.31 25.90
CA TYR A 542 16.55 4.43 26.84
C TYR A 542 15.13 4.99 26.99
N ASP A 543 14.48 5.32 25.87
CA ASP A 543 13.11 5.86 25.85
C ASP A 543 12.10 4.84 26.40
N ALA A 544 12.27 3.54 26.13
CA ALA A 544 11.43 2.49 26.71
C ALA A 544 11.57 2.38 28.23
N THR A 545 12.80 2.51 28.75
CA THR A 545 13.04 2.56 30.21
C THR A 545 12.29 3.75 30.83
N ARG A 546 12.41 4.95 30.23
CA ARG A 546 11.74 6.17 30.69
C ARG A 546 10.21 6.10 30.62
N HIS A 547 9.65 5.49 29.58
CA HIS A 547 8.20 5.28 29.48
C HIS A 547 7.69 4.26 30.51
N HIS A 548 8.47 3.22 30.82
CA HIS A 548 8.08 2.24 31.83
C HIS A 548 8.15 2.80 33.26
N GLU A 549 9.15 3.64 33.58
CA GLU A 549 9.20 4.39 34.84
C GLU A 549 7.92 5.24 35.03
N ALA A 550 7.46 5.92 33.98
CA ALA A 550 6.21 6.69 34.01
C ALA A 550 4.97 5.79 34.18
N TYR A 551 4.93 4.63 33.53
CA TYR A 551 3.86 3.64 33.70
C TYR A 551 3.78 3.13 35.15
N LEU A 552 4.91 2.72 35.75
CA LEU A 552 4.96 2.24 37.14
C LEU A 552 4.38 3.26 38.12
N ASN A 553 4.80 4.53 37.99
CA ASN A 553 4.30 5.64 38.81
C ASN A 553 2.77 5.87 38.71
N HIS A 554 2.13 5.42 37.63
CA HIS A 554 0.68 5.55 37.41
C HIS A 554 -0.10 4.25 37.67
N SER A 555 0.56 3.08 37.64
CA SER A 555 -0.11 1.77 37.73
C SER A 555 -0.19 1.18 39.13
N SER A 556 0.71 1.61 40.03
CA SER A 556 0.84 1.13 41.40
C SER A 556 0.87 2.30 42.41
N SER A 557 0.02 3.30 42.20
CA SER A 557 0.01 4.54 42.98
C SER A 557 -0.81 4.44 44.27
N SER A 558 -1.90 3.67 44.24
CA SER A 558 -2.85 3.53 45.36
C SER A 558 -2.41 2.45 46.36
N THR A 559 -2.17 2.85 47.61
CA THR A 559 -1.66 1.99 48.69
C THR A 559 -2.77 1.41 49.58
N ASN A 560 -3.96 1.99 49.53
CA ASN A 560 -5.16 1.57 50.26
C ASN A 560 -6.40 1.62 49.35
N LEU A 561 -7.55 1.18 49.88
CA LEU A 561 -8.80 1.07 49.12
C LEU A 561 -9.34 2.46 48.75
N GLU A 562 -9.24 3.41 49.67
CA GLU A 562 -9.73 4.78 49.57
C GLU A 562 -8.98 5.55 48.46
N GLU A 563 -7.66 5.41 48.40
CA GLU A 563 -6.82 5.90 47.28
C GLU A 563 -7.22 5.23 45.94
N ALA A 564 -7.46 3.92 45.93
CA ALA A 564 -7.83 3.19 44.71
C ALA A 564 -9.21 3.59 44.16
N VAL A 565 -10.18 3.92 45.04
CA VAL A 565 -11.47 4.52 44.66
C VAL A 565 -11.24 5.92 44.08
N ALA A 566 -10.48 6.78 44.76
CA ALA A 566 -10.24 8.15 44.33
C ALA A 566 -9.46 8.24 43.00
N ASN A 567 -8.47 7.36 42.79
CA ASN A 567 -7.75 7.25 41.51
C ASN A 567 -8.72 6.85 40.40
N TYR A 568 -9.53 5.80 40.62
CA TYR A 568 -10.52 5.35 39.63
C TYR A 568 -11.51 6.46 39.23
N GLU A 569 -12.02 7.22 40.20
CA GLU A 569 -12.92 8.34 39.94
C GLU A 569 -12.25 9.46 39.11
N VAL A 570 -10.99 9.80 39.43
CA VAL A 570 -10.21 10.79 38.66
C VAL A 570 -9.87 10.27 37.25
N ARG A 571 -9.56 8.98 37.10
CA ARG A 571 -9.11 8.36 35.85
C ARG A 571 -10.25 8.11 34.86
N TYR A 572 -11.43 7.72 35.35
CA TYR A 572 -12.56 7.30 34.51
C TYR A 572 -13.85 8.12 34.70
N ASN A 573 -13.81 9.18 35.52
CA ASN A 573 -14.91 10.13 35.76
C ASN A 573 -16.21 9.45 36.28
N ARG A 574 -16.09 8.30 36.95
CA ARG A 574 -17.20 7.44 37.39
C ARG A 574 -16.79 6.76 38.71
N PRO A 575 -17.71 6.53 39.67
CA PRO A 575 -17.43 5.67 40.83
C PRO A 575 -17.12 4.24 40.36
N PRO A 576 -16.32 3.43 41.09
CA PRO A 576 -16.08 2.03 40.74
C PRO A 576 -17.36 1.19 40.71
N PRO A 577 -17.37 -0.02 40.11
CA PRO A 577 -18.52 -0.92 40.16
C PRO A 577 -18.74 -1.46 41.59
N PRO A 578 -19.98 -1.80 41.99
CA PRO A 578 -20.23 -2.49 43.24
C PRO A 578 -19.37 -3.76 43.35
N GLY A 579 -18.86 -4.06 44.54
CA GLY A 579 -17.91 -5.17 44.76
C GLY A 579 -16.43 -4.85 44.50
N PHE A 580 -16.08 -3.61 44.12
CA PHE A 580 -14.69 -3.16 43.94
C PHE A 580 -13.78 -3.43 45.15
N ASN A 581 -14.29 -3.34 46.38
CA ASN A 581 -13.59 -3.72 47.61
C ASN A 581 -13.17 -5.20 47.65
N HIS A 582 -14.00 -6.11 47.12
CA HIS A 582 -13.67 -7.54 47.04
C HIS A 582 -12.57 -7.77 46.00
N TRP A 583 -12.65 -7.09 44.86
CA TRP A 583 -11.59 -7.10 43.84
C TRP A 583 -10.26 -6.53 44.36
N TYR A 584 -10.28 -5.37 45.03
CA TYR A 584 -9.08 -4.76 45.60
C TYR A 584 -8.41 -5.69 46.63
N LYS A 585 -9.21 -6.32 47.50
CA LYS A 585 -8.74 -7.34 48.46
C LYS A 585 -8.19 -8.59 47.76
N TYR A 586 -8.81 -9.04 46.65
CA TYR A 586 -8.36 -10.18 45.86
C TYR A 586 -7.00 -9.93 45.19
N ALA A 587 -6.81 -8.72 44.65
CA ALA A 587 -5.58 -8.28 44.00
C ALA A 587 -4.43 -8.08 44.99
N THR A 588 -4.67 -7.37 46.09
CA THR A 588 -3.65 -7.14 47.14
C THR A 588 -3.25 -8.45 47.81
N ALA A 589 -4.19 -9.35 48.13
CA ALA A 589 -3.88 -10.66 48.72
C ALA A 589 -3.06 -11.61 47.81
N ARG A 590 -3.03 -11.36 46.49
CA ARG A 590 -2.21 -12.08 45.50
C ARG A 590 -0.92 -11.33 45.12
N ASN A 591 -0.62 -10.22 45.79
CA ASN A 591 0.50 -9.32 45.47
C ASN A 591 0.44 -8.83 44.00
N SER A 592 -0.69 -8.24 43.59
CA SER A 592 -0.75 -7.50 42.32
C SER A 592 0.14 -6.26 42.41
N VAL A 593 1.03 -6.07 41.44
CA VAL A 593 1.75 -4.79 41.29
C VAL A 593 0.85 -3.74 40.63
N VAL A 594 0.00 -4.16 39.69
CA VAL A 594 -0.93 -3.26 38.98
C VAL A 594 -2.26 -3.19 39.71
N ILE A 595 -2.61 -1.98 40.17
CA ILE A 595 -3.86 -1.66 40.88
C ILE A 595 -4.67 -0.60 40.11
N ASP A 596 -4.00 0.44 39.62
CA ASP A 596 -4.68 1.62 39.04
C ASP A 596 -4.79 1.58 37.51
N ASP A 597 -4.04 0.71 36.83
CA ASP A 597 -3.99 0.67 35.36
C ASP A 597 -4.73 -0.53 34.75
N PHE A 598 -5.96 -0.23 34.31
CA PHE A 598 -6.84 -1.15 33.57
C PHE A 598 -7.46 -0.44 32.34
N ASP A 599 -6.71 0.47 31.71
CA ASP A 599 -7.21 1.29 30.60
C ASP A 599 -7.68 0.48 29.38
N SER A 600 -7.13 -0.71 29.16
CA SER A 600 -7.62 -1.68 28.16
C SER A 600 -9.07 -2.07 28.39
N ILE A 601 -9.45 -2.38 29.63
CA ILE A 601 -10.83 -2.72 30.01
C ILE A 601 -11.74 -1.52 29.72
N HIS A 602 -11.37 -0.32 30.19
CA HIS A 602 -12.20 0.87 29.98
C HIS A 602 -12.34 1.22 28.49
N ARG A 603 -11.24 1.18 27.73
CA ARG A 603 -11.18 1.46 26.28
C ARG A 603 -12.04 0.51 25.45
N ASP A 604 -12.10 -0.76 25.84
CA ASP A 604 -12.91 -1.80 25.18
C ASP A 604 -14.39 -1.68 25.56
N LEU A 605 -14.69 -1.36 26.82
CA LEU A 605 -16.05 -1.23 27.34
C LEU A 605 -16.71 0.13 27.04
N LEU A 606 -15.93 1.18 26.75
CA LEU A 606 -16.41 2.55 26.52
C LEU A 606 -17.59 2.66 25.52
N PRO A 607 -17.60 1.98 24.36
CA PRO A 607 -18.71 2.10 23.41
C PRO A 607 -20.02 1.47 23.90
N PHE A 608 -19.98 0.53 24.84
CA PHE A 608 -21.18 -0.15 25.36
C PHE A 608 -21.98 0.74 26.32
N TRP A 609 -21.39 1.79 26.90
CA TRP A 609 -22.10 2.79 27.70
C TRP A 609 -23.16 3.57 26.91
N SER A 610 -23.05 3.65 25.58
CA SER A 610 -24.09 4.25 24.73
C SER A 610 -25.21 3.29 24.33
N VAL A 611 -25.08 1.99 24.63
CA VAL A 611 -26.06 0.94 24.29
C VAL A 611 -26.93 0.64 25.52
N PRO A 612 -28.28 0.56 25.41
CA PRO A 612 -29.14 0.18 26.53
C PRO A 612 -28.78 -1.21 27.09
N PRO A 613 -28.79 -1.44 28.42
CA PRO A 613 -28.44 -2.72 29.02
C PRO A 613 -29.25 -3.89 28.45
N GLU A 614 -30.56 -3.72 28.24
CA GLU A 614 -31.44 -4.70 27.60
C GLU A 614 -30.94 -5.16 26.20
N VAL A 615 -30.40 -4.23 25.40
CA VAL A 615 -29.87 -4.51 24.05
C VAL A 615 -28.54 -5.25 24.13
N ILE A 616 -27.73 -4.99 25.17
CA ILE A 616 -26.52 -5.77 25.44
C ILE A 616 -26.91 -7.22 25.80
N ARG A 617 -27.88 -7.41 26.71
CA ARG A 617 -28.39 -8.74 27.10
C ARG A 617 -28.97 -9.50 25.89
N GLU A 618 -29.75 -8.83 25.05
CA GLU A 618 -30.32 -9.42 23.84
C GLU A 618 -29.23 -9.83 22.82
N ARG A 619 -28.29 -8.94 22.51
CA ARG A 619 -27.19 -9.26 21.59
C ARG A 619 -26.30 -10.40 22.10
N THR A 620 -26.10 -10.52 23.41
CA THR A 620 -25.44 -11.68 24.02
C THR A 620 -26.21 -12.97 23.73
N TYR A 621 -27.53 -12.99 23.97
CA TYR A 621 -28.39 -14.14 23.67
C TYR A 621 -28.40 -14.52 22.18
N GLN A 622 -28.48 -13.55 21.26
CA GLN A 622 -28.46 -13.79 19.81
C GLN A 622 -27.15 -14.47 19.34
N LEU A 623 -26.01 -14.14 19.97
CA LEU A 623 -24.73 -14.79 19.68
C LEU A 623 -24.73 -16.26 20.13
N ILE A 624 -25.01 -16.49 21.42
CA ILE A 624 -24.81 -17.80 22.07
C ILE A 624 -25.92 -18.82 21.77
N SER A 625 -27.09 -18.37 21.31
CA SER A 625 -28.22 -19.25 20.95
C SER A 625 -28.06 -19.94 19.58
N ASN A 626 -27.05 -19.58 18.77
CA ASN A 626 -26.75 -20.26 17.51
C ASN A 626 -25.25 -20.59 17.37
N PRO A 627 -24.85 -21.88 17.47
CA PRO A 627 -23.47 -22.32 17.32
C PRO A 627 -22.82 -21.97 15.96
N TRP A 628 -23.62 -21.63 14.93
CA TRP A 628 -23.08 -21.15 13.65
C TRP A 628 -22.24 -19.87 13.79
N HIS A 629 -22.39 -19.10 14.86
CA HIS A 629 -21.54 -17.92 15.13
C HIS A 629 -20.10 -18.26 15.56
N ASP A 630 -19.80 -19.51 15.92
CA ASP A 630 -18.58 -19.93 16.62
C ASP A 630 -18.35 -19.12 17.92
N VAL A 631 -19.43 -18.85 18.65
CA VAL A 631 -19.42 -18.13 19.93
C VAL A 631 -20.09 -19.01 20.98
N ALA A 632 -19.45 -19.14 22.15
CA ALA A 632 -19.94 -19.93 23.27
C ALA A 632 -20.46 -19.06 24.41
N GLY A 633 -21.47 -19.57 25.11
CA GLY A 633 -22.00 -18.93 26.31
C GLY A 633 -21.33 -19.45 27.60
N VAL A 634 -21.06 -18.54 28.53
CA VAL A 634 -20.88 -18.84 29.95
C VAL A 634 -21.93 -18.05 30.72
N SER A 635 -22.64 -18.73 31.62
CA SER A 635 -23.66 -18.14 32.48
C SER A 635 -23.18 -18.15 33.92
N ILE A 636 -23.16 -16.98 34.56
CA ILE A 636 -22.91 -16.83 36.00
C ILE A 636 -24.27 -16.70 36.69
N ARG A 637 -24.55 -17.57 37.66
CA ARG A 637 -25.79 -17.55 38.47
C ARG A 637 -25.47 -17.88 39.93
N GLY A 638 -25.94 -17.06 40.87
CA GLY A 638 -25.83 -17.32 42.31
C GLY A 638 -24.38 -17.49 42.80
N GLY A 639 -23.43 -16.74 42.22
CA GLY A 639 -22.01 -16.83 42.56
C GLY A 639 -21.26 -18.02 41.93
N LYS A 640 -21.85 -18.75 40.98
CA LYS A 640 -21.22 -19.86 40.25
C LYS A 640 -21.25 -19.62 38.74
N ALA A 641 -20.13 -19.86 38.05
CA ALA A 641 -20.08 -19.94 36.59
C ALA A 641 -20.42 -21.36 36.10
N ASP A 642 -21.13 -21.46 34.98
CA ASP A 642 -21.38 -22.71 34.26
C ASP A 642 -21.44 -22.46 32.74
N VAL A 643 -21.28 -23.51 31.94
CA VAL A 643 -21.19 -23.40 30.47
C VAL A 643 -22.56 -23.59 29.83
N SER A 644 -22.95 -22.67 28.94
CA SER A 644 -24.22 -22.75 28.22
C SER A 644 -24.30 -23.99 27.29
N PRO A 645 -25.51 -24.42 26.90
CA PRO A 645 -25.70 -25.50 25.92
C PRO A 645 -24.98 -25.27 24.58
N ASN A 646 -24.88 -26.33 23.78
CA ASN A 646 -24.49 -26.28 22.36
C ASN A 646 -23.06 -25.78 22.02
N VAL A 647 -22.16 -25.67 23.00
CA VAL A 647 -20.72 -25.38 22.75
C VAL A 647 -20.07 -26.50 21.92
N MET A 648 -19.32 -26.12 20.87
CA MET A 648 -18.62 -27.06 19.98
C MET A 648 -17.60 -27.92 20.74
N PRO A 649 -17.65 -29.27 20.64
CA PRO A 649 -16.75 -30.16 21.38
C PRO A 649 -15.24 -29.91 21.15
N THR A 650 -14.86 -29.45 19.96
CA THR A 650 -13.45 -29.15 19.61
C THR A 650 -12.88 -27.95 20.38
N HIS A 651 -13.73 -27.03 20.83
CA HIS A 651 -13.34 -25.82 21.54
C HIS A 651 -13.81 -25.80 23.00
N ARG A 652 -14.51 -26.85 23.45
CA ARG A 652 -15.09 -26.95 24.80
C ARG A 652 -14.05 -26.73 25.91
N TRP A 653 -12.82 -27.22 25.71
CA TRP A 653 -11.67 -27.02 26.61
C TRP A 653 -11.38 -25.54 26.92
N MET A 654 -11.63 -24.62 25.97
CA MET A 654 -11.38 -23.19 26.13
C MET A 654 -12.37 -22.60 27.15
N ILE A 655 -13.62 -23.06 27.09
CA ILE A 655 -14.72 -22.56 27.91
C ILE A 655 -14.73 -23.23 29.29
N ASP A 656 -14.31 -24.49 29.40
CA ASP A 656 -14.05 -25.12 30.69
C ASP A 656 -12.94 -24.38 31.46
N GLY A 657 -11.85 -23.99 30.79
CA GLY A 657 -10.77 -23.18 31.39
C GLY A 657 -11.20 -21.76 31.77
N LEU A 658 -12.21 -21.19 31.09
CA LEU A 658 -12.82 -19.92 31.50
C LEU A 658 -13.69 -20.09 32.75
N VAL A 659 -14.46 -21.18 32.85
CA VAL A 659 -15.24 -21.48 34.06
C VAL A 659 -14.33 -21.81 35.25
N GLU A 660 -13.19 -22.45 35.02
CA GLU A 660 -12.12 -22.63 36.02
C GLU A 660 -11.59 -21.28 36.53
N MET A 661 -11.11 -20.41 35.62
CA MET A 661 -10.58 -19.08 35.98
C MET A 661 -11.62 -18.22 36.70
N ILE A 662 -12.85 -18.13 36.17
CA ILE A 662 -13.95 -17.34 36.78
C ILE A 662 -14.35 -17.94 38.14
N GLY A 663 -14.32 -19.27 38.29
CA GLY A 663 -14.70 -19.97 39.51
C GLY A 663 -13.93 -19.53 40.76
N HIS A 664 -12.73 -18.99 40.62
CA HIS A 664 -11.93 -18.46 41.73
C HIS A 664 -12.45 -17.14 42.33
N PHE A 665 -13.32 -16.40 41.64
CA PHE A 665 -13.88 -15.13 42.09
C PHE A 665 -15.39 -14.95 41.81
N ALA A 666 -16.05 -15.98 41.26
CA ALA A 666 -17.46 -15.94 40.86
C ALA A 666 -18.42 -15.54 41.99
N GLU A 667 -18.10 -15.85 43.25
CA GLU A 667 -18.93 -15.50 44.43
C GLU A 667 -19.16 -14.00 44.61
N PHE A 668 -18.31 -13.15 44.01
CA PHE A 668 -18.41 -11.69 44.06
C PHE A 668 -19.02 -11.08 42.78
N LEU A 669 -19.40 -11.90 41.80
CA LEU A 669 -19.98 -11.44 40.53
C LEU A 669 -21.51 -11.57 40.52
N PRO A 670 -22.24 -10.58 39.95
CA PRO A 670 -23.70 -10.65 39.80
C PRO A 670 -24.11 -11.51 38.60
N ASP A 671 -25.36 -12.00 38.59
CA ASP A 671 -25.89 -12.90 37.55
C ASP A 671 -25.78 -12.31 36.14
N MET A 672 -25.01 -12.93 35.25
CA MET A 672 -24.77 -12.45 33.88
C MET A 672 -24.52 -13.58 32.89
N ASP A 673 -24.77 -13.33 31.60
CA ASP A 673 -24.29 -14.19 30.50
C ASP A 673 -23.19 -13.48 29.69
N LEU A 674 -22.26 -14.29 29.18
CA LEU A 674 -21.02 -13.87 28.52
C LEU A 674 -20.84 -14.63 27.21
N ALA A 675 -20.45 -13.94 26.14
CA ALA A 675 -20.32 -14.50 24.80
C ALA A 675 -18.85 -14.53 24.33
N PHE A 676 -18.23 -15.71 24.33
CA PHE A 676 -16.81 -15.89 24.02
C PHE A 676 -16.59 -16.39 22.58
N ASN A 677 -15.75 -15.68 21.83
CA ASN A 677 -15.27 -16.10 20.52
C ASN A 677 -14.44 -17.39 20.62
N LEU A 678 -14.79 -18.40 19.83
CA LEU A 678 -14.08 -19.68 19.76
C LEU A 678 -12.95 -19.70 18.71
N ASN A 679 -12.92 -18.72 17.80
CA ASN A 679 -12.00 -18.68 16.67
C ASN A 679 -10.79 -17.77 16.95
N ASP A 680 -9.72 -17.98 16.17
CA ASP A 680 -8.47 -17.21 16.29
C ASP A 680 -8.68 -15.72 15.94
N GLU A 681 -9.55 -15.40 14.96
CA GLU A 681 -9.75 -14.04 14.43
C GLU A 681 -10.81 -13.22 15.18
N CYS A 682 -10.60 -11.89 15.26
CA CYS A 682 -11.54 -10.93 15.86
C CYS A 682 -12.81 -10.69 15.03
N ARG A 683 -13.92 -10.32 15.69
CA ARG A 683 -15.30 -10.47 15.22
C ARG A 683 -16.10 -9.15 15.07
N VAL A 684 -15.70 -8.05 15.71
CA VAL A 684 -16.56 -6.85 15.84
C VAL A 684 -15.86 -5.59 15.30
N ALA A 685 -16.02 -5.28 14.02
CA ALA A 685 -15.47 -4.04 13.44
C ALA A 685 -16.60 -3.07 13.06
N VAL A 686 -16.96 -2.21 14.01
CA VAL A 686 -17.96 -1.15 13.82
C VAL A 686 -17.32 -0.02 12.99
N PRO A 687 -18.01 0.55 11.98
CA PRO A 687 -17.49 1.68 11.22
C PRO A 687 -17.08 2.86 12.11
N PHE A 688 -16.01 3.55 11.75
CA PHE A 688 -15.50 4.73 12.47
C PHE A 688 -16.58 5.80 12.66
N GLU A 689 -17.40 5.99 11.62
CA GLU A 689 -18.52 6.92 11.60
C GLU A 689 -19.57 6.66 12.70
N ASP A 690 -19.74 5.40 13.13
CA ASP A 690 -20.74 4.99 14.11
C ASP A 690 -20.14 4.81 15.51
N ILE A 691 -18.94 4.21 15.61
CA ILE A 691 -18.29 3.88 16.90
C ILE A 691 -17.76 5.11 17.64
N GLU A 692 -17.35 6.16 16.93
CA GLU A 692 -16.82 7.38 17.56
C GLU A 692 -17.89 8.21 18.28
N PRO A 693 -19.12 8.38 17.74
CA PRO A 693 -20.27 8.82 18.51
C PRO A 693 -20.52 7.99 19.78
N MET A 694 -20.47 6.65 19.68
CA MET A 694 -20.71 5.76 20.83
C MET A 694 -19.66 5.92 21.93
N ARG A 695 -18.36 6.02 21.56
CA ARG A 695 -17.27 6.33 22.50
C ARG A 695 -17.44 7.69 23.16
N LYS A 696 -17.94 8.69 22.43
CA LYS A 696 -18.17 10.05 22.96
C LYS A 696 -19.35 10.10 23.92
N ASP A 697 -20.46 9.43 23.64
CA ASP A 697 -21.56 9.29 24.62
C ASP A 697 -21.07 8.54 25.87
N GLY A 698 -20.37 7.41 25.69
CA GLY A 698 -19.82 6.62 26.79
C GLY A 698 -18.80 7.37 27.68
N ALA A 699 -18.07 8.34 27.12
CA ALA A 699 -17.13 9.17 27.87
C ALA A 699 -17.79 10.22 28.76
N HIS A 700 -19.10 10.49 28.58
CA HIS A 700 -19.86 11.39 29.45
C HIS A 700 -20.65 10.57 30.47
N PRO A 701 -20.38 10.71 31.79
CA PRO A 701 -21.19 10.07 32.82
C PRO A 701 -22.61 10.64 32.81
N ARG A 702 -23.61 9.76 32.95
CA ARG A 702 -25.00 10.15 33.09
C ARG A 702 -25.27 10.40 34.57
N ILE A 703 -25.21 11.68 34.97
CA ILE A 703 -25.38 12.09 36.36
C ILE A 703 -26.87 11.97 36.72
N VAL A 704 -27.19 11.16 37.72
CA VAL A 704 -28.53 11.11 38.35
C VAL A 704 -28.58 12.20 39.42
N GLU A 705 -29.15 13.36 39.09
CA GLU A 705 -29.24 14.48 40.05
C GLU A 705 -30.19 14.13 41.23
N GLY A 706 -29.64 14.12 42.44
CA GLY A 706 -30.41 14.04 43.68
C GLY A 706 -30.54 12.65 44.32
N GLU A 707 -30.07 11.58 43.67
CA GLU A 707 -30.03 10.23 44.26
C GLU A 707 -28.61 9.86 44.72
N ALA A 708 -28.51 9.07 45.80
CA ALA A 708 -27.24 8.56 46.30
C ALA A 708 -26.84 7.29 45.55
N VAL A 709 -25.55 7.18 45.19
CA VAL A 709 -25.00 6.03 44.47
C VAL A 709 -25.19 4.74 45.29
N GLN A 710 -25.84 3.72 44.71
CA GLN A 710 -26.11 2.47 45.41
C GLN A 710 -24.94 1.47 45.27
N ASN A 711 -24.34 1.10 46.40
CA ASN A 711 -23.25 0.11 46.48
C ASN A 711 -23.78 -1.34 46.46
N ARG A 712 -24.57 -1.67 45.43
CA ARG A 712 -25.10 -3.01 45.13
C ARG A 712 -25.54 -3.09 43.66
N PHE A 713 -25.59 -4.30 43.12
CA PHE A 713 -26.27 -4.58 41.85
C PHE A 713 -27.78 -4.71 42.07
N SER A 714 -28.57 -4.63 40.99
CA SER A 714 -30.02 -4.81 41.05
C SER A 714 -30.42 -6.22 41.50
N GLU A 715 -31.60 -6.35 42.11
CA GLU A 715 -32.21 -7.63 42.45
C GLU A 715 -32.87 -8.28 41.21
N GLY A 716 -33.06 -9.60 41.19
CA GLY A 716 -33.75 -10.31 40.10
C GLY A 716 -32.99 -10.42 38.77
N ARG A 717 -31.70 -10.05 38.69
CA ARG A 717 -30.94 -9.99 37.42
C ARG A 717 -30.97 -11.28 36.60
N SER A 718 -31.04 -12.46 37.22
CA SER A 718 -31.16 -13.75 36.52
C SER A 718 -32.40 -13.87 35.63
N GLU A 719 -33.51 -13.21 35.98
CA GLU A 719 -34.76 -13.18 35.21
C GLU A 719 -34.66 -12.27 33.97
N GLN A 720 -33.67 -11.38 33.92
CA GLN A 720 -33.43 -10.45 32.81
C GLN A 720 -32.65 -11.08 31.63
N TRP A 721 -32.16 -12.32 31.80
CA TRP A 721 -31.37 -13.04 30.81
C TRP A 721 -32.18 -14.21 30.23
N LYS A 722 -32.29 -14.25 28.89
CA LYS A 722 -33.01 -15.31 28.18
C LYS A 722 -32.28 -16.65 28.29
N THR A 723 -33.01 -17.69 28.68
CA THR A 723 -32.48 -19.06 28.74
C THR A 723 -32.13 -19.58 27.34
N VAL A 724 -30.90 -20.09 27.19
CA VAL A 724 -30.44 -20.72 25.95
C VAL A 724 -31.09 -22.11 25.82
N SER A 725 -31.82 -22.33 24.72
CA SER A 725 -32.44 -23.62 24.40
C SER A 725 -31.41 -24.68 23.97
N GLU A 726 -31.75 -25.96 24.17
CA GLU A 726 -31.04 -27.06 23.51
C GLU A 726 -31.25 -27.04 21.98
N GLU A 727 -32.38 -26.55 21.49
CA GLU A 727 -32.62 -26.36 20.05
C GLU A 727 -32.02 -25.02 19.55
N PRO A 728 -31.06 -25.03 18.60
CA PRO A 728 -30.41 -23.80 18.15
C PRO A 728 -31.30 -22.83 17.37
N SER A 729 -31.12 -21.54 17.64
CA SER A 729 -31.70 -20.44 16.86
C SER A 729 -31.23 -20.50 15.40
N GLN A 730 -32.11 -20.07 14.48
CA GLN A 730 -31.78 -19.95 13.06
C GLN A 730 -31.26 -18.55 12.67
N GLU A 731 -31.31 -17.58 13.60
CA GLU A 731 -30.84 -16.22 13.38
C GLU A 731 -29.32 -16.16 13.16
N ARG A 732 -28.86 -15.30 12.24
CA ARG A 732 -27.44 -15.16 11.88
C ARG A 732 -27.03 -13.69 11.86
N VAL A 733 -26.36 -13.25 12.93
CA VAL A 733 -25.95 -11.84 13.12
C VAL A 733 -24.53 -11.54 12.62
N LEU A 734 -23.73 -12.58 12.33
CA LEU A 734 -22.37 -12.44 11.80
C LEU A 734 -22.32 -12.73 10.28
N LYS A 735 -21.41 -12.03 9.58
CA LYS A 735 -21.14 -12.20 8.15
C LYS A 735 -19.89 -13.05 7.93
N GLU A 736 -20.07 -14.19 7.27
CA GLU A 736 -19.00 -15.12 6.86
C GLU A 736 -18.14 -14.53 5.73
N MET A 737 -16.83 -14.41 5.98
CA MET A 737 -15.82 -13.91 5.04
C MET A 737 -14.50 -14.70 5.10
N SER A 738 -14.52 -15.94 5.61
CA SER A 738 -13.35 -16.84 5.55
C SER A 738 -12.79 -16.96 4.13
N TRP A 739 -11.47 -17.10 4.05
CA TRP A 739 -10.69 -17.31 2.82
C TRP A 739 -10.79 -16.17 1.79
N GLN A 740 -11.17 -14.97 2.22
CA GLN A 740 -11.35 -13.77 1.38
C GLN A 740 -10.62 -12.56 1.98
N LYS A 741 -10.34 -11.54 1.15
CA LYS A 741 -9.71 -10.29 1.64
C LYS A 741 -10.68 -9.51 2.54
N THR A 742 -10.28 -9.24 3.79
CA THR A 742 -11.11 -8.53 4.79
C THR A 742 -10.72 -7.07 5.00
N PHE A 743 -9.53 -6.62 4.57
CA PHE A 743 -9.01 -5.28 4.92
C PHE A 743 -9.96 -4.12 4.60
N TYR A 744 -10.57 -4.12 3.41
CA TYR A 744 -11.48 -3.03 3.00
C TYR A 744 -12.93 -3.20 3.48
N GLU A 745 -13.28 -4.39 4.00
CA GLU A 745 -14.62 -4.74 4.45
C GLU A 745 -14.77 -4.64 5.98
N PHE A 746 -13.72 -4.98 6.74
CA PHE A 746 -13.72 -5.02 8.21
C PHE A 746 -12.52 -4.33 8.86
N GLY A 747 -11.32 -4.36 8.26
CA GLY A 747 -10.15 -3.68 8.85
C GLY A 747 -10.27 -2.15 8.81
N SER A 748 -10.08 -1.58 7.62
CA SER A 748 -10.02 -0.14 7.40
C SER A 748 -11.29 0.62 7.80
N ILE A 749 -12.47 -0.01 7.88
CA ILE A 749 -13.72 0.69 8.24
C ILE A 749 -13.68 1.32 9.63
N GLY A 750 -12.95 0.71 10.58
CA GLY A 750 -12.70 1.27 11.92
C GLY A 750 -11.72 2.46 11.92
N CYS A 751 -11.23 2.90 10.75
CA CYS A 751 -10.36 4.06 10.59
C CYS A 751 -11.11 5.31 10.09
N PRO A 752 -10.62 6.52 10.45
CA PRO A 752 -11.20 7.78 10.00
C PRO A 752 -11.41 7.84 8.48
N PRO A 753 -12.53 8.35 7.95
CA PRO A 753 -12.79 8.46 6.50
C PRO A 753 -11.75 9.28 5.72
N LYS A 754 -10.93 10.08 6.42
CA LYS A 754 -9.83 10.87 5.85
C LYS A 754 -8.48 10.14 5.86
N SER A 755 -8.37 8.98 6.50
CA SER A 755 -7.11 8.21 6.65
C SER A 755 -6.63 7.56 5.35
N PRO A 756 -5.33 7.29 5.20
CA PRO A 756 -4.79 6.52 4.06
C PRO A 756 -5.47 5.16 3.86
N ALA A 757 -5.70 4.38 4.92
CA ALA A 757 -6.33 3.06 4.81
C ALA A 757 -7.76 3.07 4.20
N ARG A 758 -8.50 4.18 4.32
CA ARG A 758 -9.83 4.37 3.71
C ARG A 758 -9.79 4.93 2.28
N LYS A 759 -8.64 5.42 1.81
CA LYS A 759 -8.51 6.19 0.55
C LYS A 759 -7.59 5.55 -0.49
N ASP A 760 -6.49 4.97 -0.02
CA ASP A 760 -5.33 4.65 -0.82
C ASP A 760 -5.17 3.12 -0.91
N ARG A 761 -4.79 2.65 -2.10
CA ARG A 761 -4.57 1.23 -2.40
C ARG A 761 -3.12 1.02 -2.82
N SER A 762 -2.32 0.45 -1.92
CA SER A 762 -1.02 -0.10 -2.31
C SER A 762 -1.25 -1.39 -3.11
N TRP A 763 -1.04 -1.29 -4.43
CA TRP A 763 -1.08 -2.43 -5.36
C TRP A 763 0.33 -2.92 -5.72
N ASN A 764 1.34 -2.05 -5.72
CA ASN A 764 2.73 -2.45 -5.90
C ASN A 764 3.25 -3.12 -4.62
N THR A 765 3.26 -4.46 -4.60
CA THR A 765 3.77 -5.25 -3.47
C THR A 765 5.29 -5.45 -3.49
N GLY A 766 6.02 -4.97 -4.50
CA GLY A 766 7.47 -5.18 -4.64
C GLY A 766 8.36 -4.16 -3.90
N GLU A 767 7.81 -3.02 -3.49
CA GLU A 767 8.56 -1.92 -2.86
C GLU A 767 8.06 -1.64 -1.44
N LEU A 768 8.96 -1.28 -0.52
CA LEU A 768 8.60 -0.89 0.84
C LEU A 768 7.84 0.44 0.82
N CYS A 769 6.63 0.47 1.41
CA CYS A 769 5.88 1.71 1.63
C CYS A 769 6.52 2.54 2.76
N THR A 770 7.54 3.34 2.45
CA THR A 770 8.25 4.15 3.45
C THR A 770 7.36 5.20 4.11
N THR A 771 6.33 5.69 3.42
CA THR A 771 5.30 6.57 4.01
C THR A 771 4.36 5.85 4.99
N CYS A 772 4.25 4.52 4.90
CA CYS A 772 3.48 3.70 5.85
C CYS A 772 4.31 3.42 7.12
N THR A 773 5.62 3.21 7.00
CA THR A 773 6.52 2.88 8.13
C THR A 773 6.98 4.10 8.92
N ASN A 774 7.27 5.23 8.25
CA ASN A 774 7.84 6.44 8.83
C ASN A 774 7.14 6.90 10.15
N PRO A 775 5.78 6.96 10.25
CA PRO A 775 5.12 7.42 11.47
C PRO A 775 5.43 6.63 12.75
N HIS A 776 5.94 5.40 12.63
CA HIS A 776 6.17 4.49 13.76
C HIS A 776 7.56 3.81 13.76
N SER A 777 8.49 4.28 12.92
CA SER A 777 9.83 3.71 12.75
C SER A 777 10.93 4.76 12.90
N LEU A 778 12.01 4.44 13.62
CA LEU A 778 13.22 5.26 13.71
C LEU A 778 14.26 4.70 12.73
N GLY A 779 14.14 5.12 11.47
CA GLY A 779 14.89 4.51 10.36
C GLY A 779 14.32 3.14 9.99
N ALA A 780 15.15 2.09 10.01
CA ALA A 780 14.69 0.72 9.76
C ALA A 780 14.00 0.07 10.97
N PHE A 781 14.20 0.62 12.17
CA PHE A 781 13.84 0.00 13.46
C PHE A 781 12.45 0.45 13.93
N LEU A 782 11.68 -0.45 14.55
CA LEU A 782 10.34 -0.12 15.03
C LEU A 782 10.41 0.78 16.28
N ALA A 783 9.91 2.00 16.20
CA ALA A 783 9.96 2.95 17.31
C ALA A 783 8.72 2.89 18.22
N ASN A 784 7.52 2.71 17.63
CA ASN A 784 6.27 2.78 18.37
C ASN A 784 5.42 1.53 18.13
N TRP A 785 5.47 0.57 19.07
CA TRP A 785 4.74 -0.70 19.03
C TRP A 785 3.21 -0.51 18.92
N THR A 786 2.64 0.40 19.69
CA THR A 786 1.19 0.66 19.70
C THR A 786 0.72 1.23 18.36
N LEU A 787 1.46 2.20 17.81
CA LEU A 787 1.16 2.83 16.53
C LEU A 787 1.45 1.90 15.33
N ALA A 788 2.41 0.98 15.44
CA ALA A 788 2.64 -0.06 14.43
C ALA A 788 1.43 -1.00 14.27
N GLY A 789 0.68 -1.26 15.34
CA GLY A 789 -0.59 -2.00 15.29
C GLY A 789 -1.76 -1.20 14.69
N ASN A 790 -1.65 0.13 14.59
CA ASN A 790 -2.70 0.99 14.03
C ASN A 790 -2.65 0.98 12.50
N ILE A 791 -3.56 0.25 11.87
CA ILE A 791 -3.59 0.09 10.41
C ILE A 791 -3.96 1.35 9.61
N CYS A 792 -4.39 2.44 10.26
CA CYS A 792 -5.07 3.54 9.56
C CYS A 792 -4.16 4.39 8.65
N HIS A 793 -2.86 4.49 8.96
CA HIS A 793 -1.83 5.06 8.07
C HIS A 793 -1.12 4.01 7.20
N GLN A 794 -1.60 2.76 7.20
CA GLN A 794 -0.88 1.59 6.65
C GLN A 794 -1.72 0.81 5.61
N PRO A 795 -2.07 1.42 4.45
CA PRO A 795 -2.86 0.78 3.38
C PRO A 795 -2.15 -0.40 2.68
N ASP A 796 -0.86 -0.62 2.96
CA ASP A 796 -0.06 -1.74 2.47
C ASP A 796 -0.29 -3.04 3.26
N LEU A 797 -0.67 -2.95 4.54
CA LEU A 797 -1.00 -4.12 5.37
C LEU A 797 -2.16 -4.96 4.80
N ALA A 798 -2.98 -4.38 3.93
CA ALA A 798 -3.97 -5.05 3.09
C ALA A 798 -3.41 -6.21 2.23
N ASN A 799 -2.09 -6.31 2.07
CA ASN A 799 -1.43 -7.41 1.36
C ASN A 799 -0.33 -8.11 2.19
N LEU A 800 -0.23 -7.87 3.51
CA LEU A 800 0.93 -8.29 4.34
C LEU A 800 0.59 -9.05 5.63
N HIS A 801 -0.66 -9.43 5.86
CA HIS A 801 -1.04 -10.31 6.98
C HIS A 801 -2.19 -11.27 6.62
N GLY A 802 -2.14 -12.51 7.11
CA GLY A 802 -3.13 -13.56 6.86
C GLY A 802 -4.56 -13.13 7.14
N LEU A 803 -4.81 -12.47 8.29
CA LEU A 803 -6.11 -11.90 8.67
C LEU A 803 -6.76 -11.06 7.54
N TYR A 804 -5.94 -10.25 6.85
CA TYR A 804 -6.39 -9.27 5.86
C TYR A 804 -6.40 -9.81 4.43
N LEU A 805 -5.53 -10.79 4.14
CA LEU A 805 -5.42 -11.46 2.86
C LEU A 805 -6.47 -12.54 2.66
N SER A 806 -6.59 -13.44 3.63
CA SER A 806 -7.35 -14.69 3.55
C SER A 806 -7.35 -15.41 4.91
N PRO A 807 -8.18 -14.98 5.89
CA PRO A 807 -8.26 -15.59 7.22
C PRO A 807 -8.90 -16.98 7.15
N ALA A 808 -8.75 -17.78 8.21
CA ALA A 808 -9.14 -19.18 8.24
C ALA A 808 -10.61 -19.42 8.62
N ALA A 809 -11.14 -18.68 9.60
CA ALA A 809 -12.47 -18.90 10.20
C ALA A 809 -13.19 -17.57 10.55
N PHE A 810 -13.08 -16.58 9.67
CA PHE A 810 -13.54 -15.20 9.91
C PHE A 810 -15.04 -15.01 9.65
N LYS A 811 -15.81 -14.82 10.72
CA LYS A 811 -17.18 -14.30 10.71
C LYS A 811 -17.21 -13.04 11.56
N ALA A 812 -17.79 -11.94 11.07
CA ALA A 812 -17.75 -10.66 11.79
C ALA A 812 -19.00 -9.81 11.58
N SER A 813 -19.21 -8.83 12.47
CA SER A 813 -20.30 -7.85 12.39
C SER A 813 -19.79 -6.41 12.25
N HIS A 814 -20.62 -5.58 11.62
CA HIS A 814 -20.48 -4.12 11.57
C HIS A 814 -21.25 -3.42 12.70
N GLU A 815 -22.08 -4.15 13.46
CA GLU A 815 -22.75 -3.65 14.66
C GLU A 815 -21.94 -3.98 15.92
N LEU A 816 -22.12 -3.19 16.99
CA LEU A 816 -21.47 -3.44 18.28
C LEU A 816 -22.12 -4.62 19.02
N TYR A 817 -21.58 -5.82 18.78
CA TYR A 817 -21.94 -7.05 19.49
C TYR A 817 -20.97 -7.32 20.67
N PRO A 818 -21.46 -7.85 21.81
CA PRO A 818 -20.67 -8.02 23.04
C PRO A 818 -19.83 -9.31 23.03
N ILE A 819 -18.88 -9.39 22.10
CA ILE A 819 -18.03 -10.58 21.93
C ILE A 819 -16.70 -10.40 22.69
N PHE A 820 -16.40 -11.35 23.57
CA PHE A 820 -15.13 -11.46 24.26
C PHE A 820 -14.15 -12.29 23.40
N SER A 821 -12.96 -11.75 23.09
CA SER A 821 -11.93 -12.40 22.26
C SER A 821 -10.56 -12.40 22.96
N GLN A 822 -9.76 -13.45 22.71
CA GLN A 822 -8.40 -13.57 23.26
C GLN A 822 -7.42 -12.52 22.70
N SER A 823 -7.66 -12.07 21.46
CA SER A 823 -6.87 -11.04 20.79
C SER A 823 -7.68 -10.29 19.73
N LYS A 824 -7.25 -9.09 19.32
CA LYS A 824 -7.86 -8.33 18.22
C LYS A 824 -6.87 -7.42 17.51
N THR A 825 -7.25 -6.87 16.35
CA THR A 825 -6.46 -5.84 15.63
C THR A 825 -7.08 -4.45 15.75
N HIS A 826 -6.31 -3.40 15.46
CA HIS A 826 -6.81 -2.03 15.55
C HIS A 826 -8.05 -1.80 14.66
N GLY A 827 -9.08 -1.16 15.23
CA GLY A 827 -10.38 -0.93 14.58
C GLY A 827 -11.46 -1.94 14.98
N PHE A 828 -11.06 -3.10 15.51
CA PHE A 828 -11.98 -4.07 16.11
C PHE A 828 -12.29 -3.71 17.57
N ASN A 829 -13.49 -4.11 18.01
CA ASN A 829 -14.17 -3.68 19.23
C ASN A 829 -14.60 -4.89 20.08
N ASP A 830 -14.10 -6.08 19.75
CA ASP A 830 -14.08 -7.25 20.63
C ASP A 830 -13.51 -6.86 22.01
N ILE A 831 -14.05 -7.45 23.07
CA ILE A 831 -13.60 -7.19 24.44
C ILE A 831 -12.44 -8.14 24.77
N LEU A 832 -11.25 -7.60 25.07
CA LEU A 832 -10.07 -8.42 25.35
C LEU A 832 -10.12 -9.08 26.73
N TYR A 833 -9.99 -10.41 26.76
CA TYR A 833 -9.91 -11.21 27.99
C TYR A 833 -8.59 -12.03 28.07
N PRO A 834 -8.16 -12.45 29.28
CA PRO A 834 -6.96 -13.27 29.44
C PRO A 834 -7.10 -14.66 28.81
N SER A 835 -6.24 -14.95 27.83
CA SER A 835 -6.31 -16.15 26.99
C SER A 835 -6.36 -17.47 27.80
N ALA A 836 -7.39 -18.28 27.53
CA ALA A 836 -7.53 -19.61 28.10
C ALA A 836 -6.46 -20.59 27.57
N TRP A 837 -5.87 -20.30 26.40
CA TRP A 837 -4.68 -21.02 25.92
C TRP A 837 -3.50 -20.85 26.88
N ASN A 838 -3.32 -19.65 27.46
CA ASN A 838 -2.23 -19.36 28.38
C ASN A 838 -2.55 -19.80 29.82
N TYR A 839 -3.78 -19.60 30.31
CA TYR A 839 -4.15 -20.07 31.66
C TYR A 839 -4.09 -21.60 31.81
N LEU A 840 -4.39 -22.34 30.74
CA LEU A 840 -4.29 -23.81 30.69
C LEU A 840 -2.93 -24.33 30.16
N ASP A 841 -1.88 -23.49 30.16
CA ASP A 841 -0.50 -23.83 29.79
C ASP A 841 -0.35 -24.59 28.45
N LYS A 842 -1.19 -24.30 27.44
CA LYS A 842 -1.20 -25.02 26.15
C LYS A 842 0.11 -24.90 25.37
N ALA A 843 0.87 -23.84 25.64
CA ALA A 843 2.32 -23.81 25.47
C ALA A 843 2.92 -23.39 26.82
N ARG A 844 3.85 -24.19 27.35
CA ARG A 844 4.37 -24.04 28.72
C ARG A 844 5.88 -23.82 28.72
N TYR A 845 6.35 -22.90 29.55
CA TYR A 845 7.76 -22.79 29.92
C TYR A 845 8.05 -23.81 31.02
N GLU A 846 8.74 -24.90 30.67
CA GLU A 846 9.12 -25.98 31.59
C GLU A 846 10.51 -26.52 31.24
N PRO A 847 11.59 -25.80 31.62
CA PRO A 847 12.95 -26.30 31.47
C PRO A 847 13.19 -27.59 32.26
N SER A 848 14.05 -28.44 31.72
CA SER A 848 14.37 -29.76 32.29
C SER A 848 15.84 -30.12 32.07
N ASP A 849 16.33 -31.20 32.68
CA ASP A 849 17.72 -31.67 32.48
C ASP A 849 18.03 -31.99 31.01
N ALA A 850 17.02 -32.33 30.20
CA ALA A 850 17.14 -32.55 28.76
C ALA A 850 17.06 -31.26 27.93
N TYR A 851 16.34 -30.25 28.43
CA TYR A 851 16.13 -28.96 27.78
C TYR A 851 16.30 -27.81 28.80
N PRO A 852 17.54 -27.53 29.24
CA PRO A 852 17.78 -26.54 30.29
C PRO A 852 17.72 -25.10 29.77
N ASP A 853 17.17 -24.19 30.57
CA ASP A 853 17.24 -22.75 30.29
C ASP A 853 18.61 -22.21 30.72
N LEU A 854 19.60 -22.43 29.84
CA LEU A 854 20.99 -22.03 30.02
C LEU A 854 21.13 -20.52 30.25
N ASP A 855 22.18 -20.10 30.94
CA ASP A 855 22.48 -18.66 31.10
C ASP A 855 22.81 -18.02 29.74
N TRP A 856 22.44 -16.75 29.56
CA TRP A 856 22.47 -16.03 28.27
C TRP A 856 23.75 -16.27 27.44
N ARG A 857 24.91 -16.22 28.09
CA ARG A 857 26.22 -16.37 27.44
C ARG A 857 26.49 -17.78 26.94
N GLN A 858 25.88 -18.80 27.55
CA GLN A 858 25.95 -20.21 27.16
C GLN A 858 24.95 -20.57 26.06
N LYS A 859 23.89 -19.76 25.85
CA LYS A 859 22.93 -19.95 24.77
C LYS A 859 23.56 -19.70 23.40
N ASN A 860 23.10 -20.44 22.40
CA ASN A 860 23.46 -20.29 20.99
C ASN A 860 23.05 -18.89 20.46
N ASN A 861 23.98 -18.16 19.86
CA ASN A 861 23.80 -16.83 19.27
C ASN A 861 23.09 -16.87 17.90
N THR A 862 21.96 -17.57 17.83
CA THR A 862 21.14 -17.81 16.63
C THR A 862 19.71 -17.34 16.86
N LEU A 863 19.09 -16.73 15.85
CA LEU A 863 17.65 -16.44 15.83
C LEU A 863 16.88 -17.68 15.42
N PHE A 864 16.04 -18.21 16.32
CA PHE A 864 15.34 -19.48 16.12
C PHE A 864 13.83 -19.32 15.91
N TRP A 865 13.27 -20.14 15.00
CA TRP A 865 11.83 -20.30 14.82
C TRP A 865 11.48 -21.69 14.26
N ARG A 866 10.42 -22.29 14.80
CA ARG A 866 9.69 -23.41 14.17
C ARG A 866 8.19 -23.15 14.22
N GLY A 867 7.48 -23.54 13.17
CA GLY A 867 6.02 -23.41 13.11
C GLY A 867 5.40 -23.79 11.77
N ALA A 868 4.11 -24.05 11.76
CA ALA A 868 3.34 -24.29 10.54
C ALA A 868 2.86 -22.97 9.90
N THR A 869 2.46 -23.06 8.62
CA THR A 869 1.83 -22.01 7.80
C THR A 869 0.39 -21.67 8.23
N SER A 870 0.15 -21.50 9.53
CA SER A 870 -1.19 -21.41 10.13
C SER A 870 -1.82 -20.00 10.10
N GLU A 871 -1.16 -18.99 9.55
CA GLU A 871 -1.56 -17.57 9.62
C GLU A 871 -2.85 -17.22 8.85
N GLY A 872 -3.17 -17.99 7.82
CA GLY A 872 -4.35 -17.82 6.99
C GLY A 872 -4.51 -19.01 6.05
N VAL A 873 -5.36 -18.90 5.03
CA VAL A 873 -5.62 -20.00 4.07
C VAL A 873 -5.31 -19.55 2.65
N SER A 874 -4.42 -20.23 1.91
CA SER A 874 -4.08 -19.87 0.52
C SER A 874 -4.71 -20.86 -0.47
N GLN A 875 -5.79 -20.46 -1.16
CA GLN A 875 -6.68 -21.38 -1.91
C GLN A 875 -6.27 -21.72 -3.36
N GLY A 876 -5.06 -21.37 -3.80
CA GLY A 876 -4.61 -21.53 -5.20
C GLY A 876 -4.50 -20.20 -5.95
N PHE A 877 -4.30 -19.09 -5.21
CA PHE A 877 -4.27 -17.72 -5.73
C PHE A 877 -3.05 -16.92 -5.25
N GLY A 878 -2.05 -17.56 -4.65
CA GLY A 878 -0.81 -16.93 -4.22
C GLY A 878 -0.92 -16.01 -2.99
N SER A 879 -1.97 -16.12 -2.17
CA SER A 879 -2.14 -15.32 -0.94
C SER A 879 -0.99 -15.53 0.05
N TRP A 880 -0.42 -16.74 0.10
CA TRP A 880 0.73 -17.11 0.92
C TRP A 880 1.96 -16.20 0.74
N LYS A 881 2.16 -15.62 -0.46
CA LYS A 881 3.26 -14.70 -0.76
C LYS A 881 3.26 -13.44 0.13
N GLY A 882 2.11 -13.13 0.73
CA GLY A 882 1.90 -12.02 1.66
C GLY A 882 1.58 -12.45 3.11
N MET A 883 1.76 -13.72 3.49
CA MET A 883 1.65 -14.15 4.89
C MET A 883 2.98 -13.90 5.62
N ALA A 884 2.96 -13.31 6.81
CA ALA A 884 4.14 -12.94 7.58
C ALA A 884 5.06 -14.14 7.90
N ARG A 885 4.52 -15.29 8.30
CA ARG A 885 5.31 -16.52 8.57
C ARG A 885 6.12 -16.94 7.35
N GLN A 886 5.45 -17.06 6.20
CA GLN A 886 6.10 -17.35 4.92
C GLN A 886 7.15 -16.29 4.56
N ARG A 887 6.84 -14.99 4.70
CA ARG A 887 7.79 -13.90 4.38
C ARG A 887 9.04 -13.92 5.25
N PHE A 888 8.90 -14.12 6.57
CA PHE A 888 10.05 -14.14 7.48
C PHE A 888 10.97 -15.33 7.18
N VAL A 889 10.40 -16.53 6.95
CA VAL A 889 11.18 -17.71 6.56
C VAL A 889 11.84 -17.53 5.18
N HIS A 890 11.16 -16.95 4.20
CA HIS A 890 11.71 -16.64 2.86
C HIS A 890 12.82 -15.58 2.88
N MET A 891 12.76 -14.65 3.85
CA MET A 891 13.75 -13.60 4.05
C MET A 891 15.02 -14.09 4.77
N THR A 892 14.93 -15.17 5.55
CA THR A 892 16.08 -15.74 6.28
C THR A 892 16.72 -16.94 5.60
N ASN A 893 15.95 -17.78 4.91
CA ASN A 893 16.47 -19.03 4.34
C ASN A 893 16.99 -18.83 2.91
N HIS A 894 18.20 -19.33 2.66
CA HIS A 894 18.77 -19.42 1.33
C HIS A 894 18.38 -20.77 0.69
N LEU A 895 17.66 -20.73 -0.44
CA LEU A 895 17.52 -21.89 -1.32
C LEU A 895 18.88 -22.20 -1.97
N HIS A 896 19.61 -23.15 -1.38
CA HIS A 896 20.90 -23.61 -1.88
C HIS A 896 20.73 -24.38 -3.21
N ASP A 897 21.04 -23.72 -4.32
CA ASP A 897 21.09 -24.36 -5.64
C ASP A 897 22.47 -24.22 -6.27
N LEU A 898 23.45 -24.95 -5.72
CA LEU A 898 24.87 -24.90 -6.10
C LEU A 898 25.21 -25.69 -7.39
N ASN A 899 24.23 -26.35 -8.02
CA ASN A 899 24.45 -27.21 -9.19
C ASN A 899 23.49 -26.96 -10.37
N THR A 900 22.59 -25.98 -10.28
CA THR A 900 21.51 -25.80 -11.27
C THR A 900 21.43 -24.35 -11.70
N SER A 901 21.57 -24.09 -13.01
CA SER A 901 21.58 -22.73 -13.58
C SER A 901 20.18 -22.15 -13.76
N SER A 902 19.32 -22.33 -12.76
CA SER A 902 17.87 -22.05 -12.79
C SER A 902 17.45 -21.12 -11.66
N SER A 903 17.43 -19.82 -11.95
CA SER A 903 16.66 -18.78 -11.23
C SER A 903 16.64 -18.91 -9.69
N SER A 904 17.71 -18.45 -9.04
CA SER A 904 17.71 -18.21 -7.60
C SER A 904 16.56 -17.28 -7.18
N SER A 905 16.03 -17.49 -5.96
CA SER A 905 14.98 -16.64 -5.40
C SER A 905 15.40 -15.17 -5.35
N TYR A 906 14.56 -14.28 -5.86
CA TYR A 906 14.81 -12.83 -5.77
C TYR A 906 14.30 -12.30 -4.42
N THR A 907 15.02 -12.61 -3.36
CA THR A 907 14.89 -11.92 -2.08
C THR A 907 15.64 -10.58 -2.17
N PRO A 908 14.99 -9.42 -1.94
CA PRO A 908 15.64 -8.13 -2.11
C PRO A 908 16.76 -7.89 -1.08
N PRO A 909 17.84 -7.16 -1.42
CA PRO A 909 18.90 -6.80 -0.48
C PRO A 909 18.38 -6.11 0.78
N GLN A 910 18.94 -6.47 1.93
CA GLN A 910 18.46 -6.05 3.25
C GLN A 910 19.32 -4.91 3.82
N PRO A 911 18.71 -3.93 4.53
CA PRO A 911 19.42 -2.80 5.10
C PRO A 911 20.02 -3.15 6.47
N LEU A 912 21.34 -3.12 6.60
CA LEU A 912 22.04 -3.17 7.89
C LEU A 912 22.68 -1.82 8.17
N LEU A 913 22.66 -1.38 9.43
CA LEU A 913 23.30 -0.14 9.87
C LEU A 913 24.71 -0.46 10.38
N LEU A 914 25.73 -0.12 9.59
CA LEU A 914 27.12 -0.54 9.81
C LEU A 914 28.06 0.67 9.94
N PRO A 915 29.16 0.57 10.72
CA PRO A 915 30.08 1.67 10.90
C PRO A 915 30.97 1.90 9.67
N ILE A 916 31.26 3.16 9.36
CA ILE A 916 32.06 3.51 8.17
C ILE A 916 33.54 3.16 8.41
N PRO A 917 34.19 2.37 7.53
CA PRO A 917 35.61 2.03 7.68
C PRO A 917 36.52 3.24 7.35
N ASN A 918 37.42 3.61 8.25
CA ASN A 918 38.47 4.60 7.96
C ASN A 918 39.70 3.94 7.31
N ARG A 919 40.57 4.74 6.70
CA ARG A 919 41.85 4.26 6.15
C ARG A 919 42.74 3.70 7.27
N LYS A 920 43.58 2.70 6.92
CA LYS A 920 44.59 2.12 7.82
C LYS A 920 45.38 3.20 8.58
N PRO A 921 45.65 3.02 9.89
CA PRO A 921 46.39 4.00 10.69
C PRO A 921 47.78 4.24 10.11
N ARG A 922 48.19 5.51 10.01
CA ARG A 922 49.39 5.91 9.26
C ARG A 922 50.66 5.76 10.09
N SER A 923 51.07 4.51 10.33
CA SER A 923 52.36 4.09 10.90
C SER A 923 52.80 4.87 12.15
N ALA A 924 52.14 4.61 13.28
CA ALA A 924 52.72 4.90 14.58
C ALA A 924 53.81 3.85 14.87
N SER A 925 55.07 4.27 14.94
CA SER A 925 56.18 3.36 15.25
C SER A 925 56.09 2.90 16.71
N THR A 926 55.99 1.58 16.95
CA THR A 926 57.00 0.77 17.70
C THR A 926 56.36 -0.50 18.31
N LYS A 927 56.75 -1.68 17.77
CA LYS A 927 56.76 -3.01 18.44
C LYS A 927 55.50 -3.50 19.19
N HIS A 928 54.43 -3.85 18.47
CA HIS A 928 53.59 -5.02 18.82
C HIS A 928 53.08 -5.67 17.51
N PRO A 929 53.17 -7.01 17.34
CA PRO A 929 52.82 -7.68 16.09
C PRO A 929 51.41 -8.29 16.13
N GLU A 930 50.37 -7.50 16.37
CA GLU A 930 48.97 -7.97 16.34
C GLU A 930 48.12 -7.06 15.43
N VAL A 931 47.58 -7.67 14.36
CA VAL A 931 46.52 -7.20 13.44
C VAL A 931 46.68 -5.78 12.84
N GLU A 932 46.92 -5.71 11.51
CA GLU A 932 46.79 -4.45 10.73
C GLU A 932 45.32 -4.02 10.55
N GLY A 933 44.67 -3.63 11.65
CA GLY A 933 43.24 -3.33 11.70
C GLY A 933 42.80 -2.11 10.87
N ILE A 934 41.61 -2.23 10.29
CA ILE A 934 40.80 -1.09 9.86
C ILE A 934 40.18 -0.46 11.11
N VAL A 935 40.38 0.83 11.31
CA VAL A 935 39.73 1.58 12.40
C VAL A 935 38.36 2.05 11.91
N TYR A 936 37.28 1.70 12.61
CA TYR A 936 35.94 2.15 12.25
C TYR A 936 35.65 3.58 12.73
N SER A 937 34.74 4.24 12.03
CA SER A 937 34.19 5.55 12.41
C SER A 937 33.02 5.37 13.40
N PRO A 938 32.80 6.29 14.35
CA PRO A 938 31.56 6.33 15.13
C PRO A 938 30.33 6.70 14.26
N LEU A 939 30.53 7.14 13.02
CA LEU A 939 29.45 7.36 12.06
C LEU A 939 29.00 6.03 11.44
N LEU A 940 27.71 5.73 11.58
CA LEU A 940 27.04 4.57 11.02
C LEU A 940 26.31 4.94 9.72
N HIS A 941 26.19 3.98 8.81
CA HIS A 941 25.58 4.11 7.49
C HIS A 941 24.73 2.86 7.14
N TYR A 942 23.56 3.07 6.54
CA TYR A 942 22.72 1.96 6.06
C TYR A 942 23.29 1.36 4.76
N GLN A 943 23.87 0.17 4.85
CA GLN A 943 24.36 -0.59 3.71
C GLN A 943 23.33 -1.66 3.32
N LEU A 944 23.07 -1.81 2.02
CA LEU A 944 22.26 -2.91 1.47
C LEU A 944 23.15 -4.13 1.22
N LEU A 945 22.85 -5.26 1.87
CA LEU A 945 23.56 -6.53 1.69
C LEU A 945 22.68 -7.56 0.95
N PRO A 946 23.23 -8.36 0.02
CA PRO A 946 22.49 -9.47 -0.60
C PRO A 946 22.04 -10.49 0.44
N SER A 947 20.80 -10.97 0.37
CA SER A 947 20.24 -11.88 1.38
C SER A 947 20.95 -13.24 1.44
N SER A 948 21.62 -13.66 0.38
CA SER A 948 22.48 -14.86 0.37
C SER A 948 23.74 -14.73 1.22
N LEU A 949 24.20 -13.51 1.52
CA LEU A 949 25.36 -13.26 2.41
C LEU A 949 24.96 -13.30 3.89
N LEU A 950 23.72 -12.91 4.22
CA LEU A 950 23.30 -12.64 5.59
C LEU A 950 23.39 -13.85 6.55
N PRO A 951 22.96 -15.07 6.19
CA PRO A 951 23.12 -16.25 7.05
C PRO A 951 24.58 -16.60 7.38
N SER A 952 25.56 -16.13 6.58
CA SER A 952 26.99 -16.32 6.87
C SER A 952 27.57 -15.26 7.83
N LEU A 953 26.87 -14.14 8.00
CA LEU A 953 27.26 -13.04 8.91
C LEU A 953 26.47 -13.06 10.23
N LEU A 954 25.23 -13.60 10.20
CA LEU A 954 24.26 -13.57 11.29
C LEU A 954 23.50 -14.91 11.33
N PRO A 955 23.69 -15.75 12.37
CA PRO A 955 23.07 -17.06 12.42
C PRO A 955 21.54 -17.01 12.57
N THR A 956 20.84 -17.64 11.64
CA THR A 956 19.37 -17.75 11.62
C THR A 956 18.93 -19.18 11.33
N ASP A 957 17.99 -19.69 12.12
CA ASP A 957 17.40 -21.01 11.96
C ASP A 957 15.86 -20.93 12.09
N LEU A 958 15.19 -20.50 11.00
CA LEU A 958 13.74 -20.36 10.91
C LEU A 958 13.19 -21.35 9.87
N GLN A 959 12.41 -22.36 10.27
CA GLN A 959 11.93 -23.38 9.33
C GLN A 959 10.45 -23.72 9.52
N ILE A 960 9.76 -23.94 8.40
CA ILE A 960 8.38 -24.48 8.39
C ILE A 960 8.45 -25.99 8.67
N VAL A 961 7.59 -26.47 9.56
CA VAL A 961 7.59 -27.89 10.00
C VAL A 961 6.58 -28.74 9.23
N GLU A 962 6.92 -30.03 9.09
CA GLU A 962 6.12 -31.13 8.51
C GLU A 962 5.66 -30.93 7.07
N THR A 963 4.60 -30.13 6.89
CA THR A 963 3.86 -29.98 5.64
C THR A 963 3.27 -28.57 5.55
N ILE A 964 2.99 -28.11 4.33
CA ILE A 964 2.29 -26.84 4.13
C ILE A 964 0.83 -26.98 4.57
N ALA A 965 0.53 -26.49 5.77
CA ALA A 965 -0.80 -26.39 6.31
C ALA A 965 -1.61 -25.24 5.66
N ARG A 966 -2.94 -25.31 5.78
CA ARG A 966 -3.88 -24.25 5.36
C ARG A 966 -3.67 -23.77 3.89
N CYS A 967 -3.42 -24.70 2.96
CA CYS A 967 -3.30 -24.41 1.52
C CYS A 967 -4.39 -25.13 0.69
N GLY A 968 -4.54 -24.76 -0.58
CA GLY A 968 -5.39 -25.44 -1.56
C GLY A 968 -4.92 -25.22 -2.99
N GLY A 969 -5.27 -26.14 -3.89
CA GLY A 969 -4.83 -26.10 -5.29
C GLY A 969 -3.30 -26.13 -5.41
N ARG A 970 -2.76 -25.34 -6.35
CA ARG A 970 -1.31 -25.25 -6.58
C ARG A 970 -0.53 -24.54 -5.47
N ASP A 971 -1.18 -23.66 -4.68
CA ASP A 971 -0.51 -22.99 -3.57
C ASP A 971 0.10 -23.99 -2.56
N CYS A 972 -0.38 -25.24 -2.49
CA CYS A 972 0.26 -26.30 -1.72
C CYS A 972 1.59 -26.78 -2.31
N SER A 973 1.62 -27.15 -3.60
CA SER A 973 2.84 -27.62 -4.27
C SER A 973 3.89 -26.53 -4.35
N ASP A 974 3.45 -25.31 -4.63
CA ASP A 974 4.31 -24.18 -4.91
C ASP A 974 5.03 -23.72 -3.63
N GLN A 975 4.30 -23.66 -2.50
CA GLN A 975 4.93 -23.45 -1.18
C GLN A 975 5.82 -24.63 -0.75
N ALA A 976 5.43 -25.88 -1.03
CA ALA A 976 6.21 -27.04 -0.62
C ALA A 976 7.55 -27.12 -1.37
N ALA A 977 7.61 -26.60 -2.60
CA ALA A 977 8.84 -26.45 -3.36
C ALA A 977 9.67 -25.23 -2.89
N GLU A 978 9.03 -24.07 -2.68
CA GLU A 978 9.73 -22.83 -2.28
C GLU A 978 10.34 -22.92 -0.86
N PHE A 979 9.75 -23.71 0.04
CA PHE A 979 10.22 -23.89 1.41
C PHE A 979 10.92 -25.24 1.66
N ALA A 980 11.36 -25.94 0.60
CA ALA A 980 12.11 -27.18 0.74
C ALA A 980 13.57 -26.94 1.21
N PRO A 981 14.14 -27.79 2.08
CA PRO A 981 13.49 -28.89 2.81
C PRO A 981 12.70 -28.39 4.03
N LEU A 982 11.53 -28.98 4.27
CA LEU A 982 10.74 -28.75 5.49
C LEU A 982 11.38 -29.45 6.69
N ALA A 983 11.23 -28.85 7.88
CA ALA A 983 11.78 -29.36 9.13
C ALA A 983 10.89 -30.42 9.77
N SER A 984 11.47 -31.32 10.57
CA SER A 984 10.71 -32.04 11.59
C SER A 984 10.31 -31.08 12.73
N PRO A 985 9.18 -31.31 13.43
CA PRO A 985 8.89 -30.62 14.68
C PRO A 985 10.02 -30.82 15.71
N SER A 986 10.41 -29.74 16.39
CA SER A 986 11.16 -29.82 17.63
C SER A 986 10.20 -29.96 18.81
N ASP A 987 10.69 -30.44 19.95
CA ASP A 987 10.02 -30.19 21.23
C ASP A 987 9.86 -28.67 21.45
N PHE A 988 8.86 -28.24 22.22
CA PHE A 988 8.71 -26.82 22.54
C PHE A 988 9.81 -26.36 23.51
N GLN A 989 10.28 -27.20 24.44
CA GLN A 989 11.35 -26.82 25.37
C GLN A 989 12.72 -26.69 24.67
N TYR A 990 12.86 -27.19 23.43
CA TYR A 990 14.08 -27.03 22.62
C TYR A 990 14.44 -25.55 22.34
N HIS A 991 13.49 -24.62 22.48
CA HIS A 991 13.73 -23.18 22.27
C HIS A 991 14.75 -22.59 23.28
N TRP A 992 14.84 -23.10 24.52
CA TRP A 992 15.59 -22.43 25.60
C TRP A 992 17.11 -22.39 25.42
N GLN A 993 17.68 -23.15 24.47
CA GLN A 993 19.11 -23.09 24.16
C GLN A 993 19.50 -21.89 23.28
N TYR A 994 18.54 -21.16 22.69
CA TYR A 994 18.79 -20.09 21.72
C TYR A 994 18.66 -18.70 22.35
N ARG A 995 19.56 -17.76 22.03
CA ARG A 995 19.51 -16.38 22.55
C ARG A 995 18.30 -15.61 22.06
N PHE A 996 17.93 -15.74 20.78
CA PHE A 996 16.88 -14.93 20.17
C PHE A 996 15.73 -15.81 19.68
N LEU A 997 14.51 -15.57 20.17
CA LEU A 997 13.32 -16.36 19.83
C LEU A 997 12.33 -15.50 19.05
N LEU A 998 12.07 -15.85 17.80
CA LEU A 998 11.10 -15.12 16.99
C LEU A 998 9.67 -15.54 17.34
N ASP A 999 8.82 -14.57 17.64
CA ASP A 999 7.37 -14.74 17.76
C ASP A 999 6.65 -14.07 16.58
N LEU A 1000 5.77 -14.84 15.94
CA LEU A 1000 4.94 -14.42 14.81
C LEU A 1000 3.49 -14.89 15.05
N ASP A 1001 2.54 -13.98 14.82
CA ASP A 1001 1.09 -14.22 14.92
C ASP A 1001 0.64 -15.50 14.16
N GLY A 1002 -0.45 -16.09 14.63
CA GLY A 1002 -1.19 -17.15 13.94
C GLY A 1002 -2.26 -16.55 13.02
N ALA A 1003 -3.44 -17.18 12.93
CA ALA A 1003 -4.61 -16.45 12.42
C ALA A 1003 -5.12 -15.40 13.43
N GLY A 1004 -4.81 -15.61 14.72
CA GLY A 1004 -4.90 -14.67 15.83
C GLY A 1004 -3.52 -14.40 16.41
N PHE A 1005 -3.46 -14.08 17.70
CA PHE A 1005 -2.21 -14.03 18.48
C PHE A 1005 -1.37 -15.34 18.45
N SER A 1006 -0.15 -15.27 19.00
CA SER A 1006 0.75 -16.41 19.14
C SER A 1006 0.93 -16.77 20.62
N GLY A 1007 0.30 -17.87 21.05
CA GLY A 1007 0.39 -18.37 22.43
C GLY A 1007 1.78 -18.81 22.91
N ARG A 1008 2.83 -18.64 22.10
CA ARG A 1008 4.24 -18.88 22.45
C ARG A 1008 4.90 -17.71 23.17
N PHE A 1009 4.38 -16.49 22.99
CA PHE A 1009 5.06 -15.26 23.45
C PHE A 1009 5.25 -15.19 24.96
N LEU A 1010 4.23 -15.55 25.76
CA LEU A 1010 4.35 -15.55 27.23
C LEU A 1010 5.41 -16.58 27.71
N PRO A 1011 5.41 -17.86 27.26
CA PRO A 1011 6.52 -18.77 27.53
C PRO A 1011 7.91 -18.25 27.14
N PHE A 1012 8.03 -17.50 26.02
CA PHE A 1012 9.30 -16.90 25.63
C PHE A 1012 9.73 -15.80 26.60
N LEU A 1013 8.82 -14.94 27.06
CA LEU A 1013 9.10 -13.94 28.11
C LEU A 1013 9.56 -14.56 29.44
N PHE A 1014 9.07 -15.75 29.82
CA PHE A 1014 9.49 -16.41 31.06
C PHE A 1014 10.87 -17.09 30.99
N SER A 1015 11.47 -17.20 29.81
CA SER A 1015 12.82 -17.77 29.61
C SER A 1015 13.93 -16.72 29.75
N LYS A 1016 15.19 -17.16 29.88
CA LYS A 1016 16.37 -16.27 29.75
C LYS A 1016 16.68 -15.87 28.29
N SER A 1017 15.81 -16.17 27.33
CA SER A 1017 16.00 -15.83 25.91
C SER A 1017 15.28 -14.52 25.55
N LEU A 1018 15.80 -13.80 24.57
CA LEU A 1018 15.29 -12.50 24.13
C LEU A 1018 14.20 -12.68 23.06
N PRO A 1019 12.92 -12.34 23.32
CA PRO A 1019 11.87 -12.51 22.35
C PRO A 1019 11.88 -11.39 21.30
N PHE A 1020 11.83 -11.75 20.03
CA PHE A 1020 11.64 -10.84 18.89
C PHE A 1020 10.19 -10.99 18.42
N LYS A 1021 9.29 -10.02 18.64
CA LYS A 1021 7.87 -10.14 18.26
C LYS A 1021 7.52 -9.28 17.06
N ALA A 1022 6.91 -9.89 16.04
CA ALA A 1022 6.23 -9.18 14.94
C ALA A 1022 4.78 -9.67 14.81
N GLY A 1023 3.83 -8.74 14.85
CA GLY A 1023 2.41 -9.04 14.82
C GLY A 1023 1.52 -7.80 14.72
N VAL A 1024 0.26 -8.01 14.35
CA VAL A 1024 -0.80 -6.99 14.31
C VAL A 1024 -1.85 -7.20 15.40
N PHE A 1025 -1.89 -8.39 16.01
CA PHE A 1025 -2.79 -8.68 17.12
C PHE A 1025 -2.33 -8.04 18.44
N ARG A 1026 -3.31 -7.61 19.21
CA ARG A 1026 -3.18 -7.04 20.56
C ARG A 1026 -3.94 -7.94 21.54
N GLU A 1027 -3.33 -8.14 22.71
CA GLU A 1027 -3.77 -9.04 23.77
C GLU A 1027 -3.99 -8.26 25.08
N TRP A 1028 -4.56 -8.90 26.11
CA TRP A 1028 -4.85 -8.28 27.41
C TRP A 1028 -3.61 -7.68 28.13
N TRP A 1029 -2.41 -8.12 27.75
CA TRP A 1029 -1.14 -7.72 28.37
C TRP A 1029 -0.41 -6.57 27.64
N ASP A 1030 -0.85 -6.12 26.45
CA ASP A 1030 -0.10 -5.13 25.67
C ASP A 1030 0.17 -3.81 26.43
N ASP A 1031 -0.80 -3.35 27.23
CA ASP A 1031 -0.65 -2.15 28.07
C ASP A 1031 0.26 -2.38 29.30
N ARG A 1032 0.70 -3.61 29.56
CA ARG A 1032 1.57 -4.01 30.70
C ARG A 1032 3.02 -4.27 30.30
N VAL A 1033 3.31 -4.55 29.03
CA VAL A 1033 4.64 -5.04 28.60
C VAL A 1033 5.30 -4.06 27.64
N THR A 1034 6.21 -3.24 28.16
CA THR A 1034 6.94 -2.25 27.38
C THR A 1034 7.95 -2.89 26.40
N ALA A 1035 7.77 -2.61 25.10
CA ALA A 1035 8.70 -3.00 24.03
C ALA A 1035 10.06 -2.26 24.16
N TRP A 1036 11.15 -2.86 23.67
CA TRP A 1036 12.55 -2.48 23.90
C TRP A 1036 13.04 -2.55 25.36
N LEU A 1037 12.16 -2.83 26.32
CA LEU A 1037 12.51 -3.06 27.73
C LEU A 1037 12.31 -4.52 28.16
N HIS A 1038 11.29 -5.19 27.64
CA HIS A 1038 10.94 -6.58 27.97
C HIS A 1038 11.04 -7.55 26.78
N PHE A 1039 10.97 -7.02 25.55
CA PHE A 1039 11.10 -7.78 24.31
C PHE A 1039 11.54 -6.84 23.17
N VAL A 1040 12.06 -7.43 22.09
CA VAL A 1040 12.45 -6.70 20.88
C VAL A 1040 11.27 -6.67 19.89
N PRO A 1041 10.72 -5.50 19.54
CA PRO A 1041 9.65 -5.39 18.56
C PRO A 1041 10.21 -5.34 17.13
N VAL A 1042 9.53 -5.98 16.18
CA VAL A 1042 9.88 -5.97 14.76
C VAL A 1042 8.64 -5.63 13.93
N ASP A 1043 8.80 -4.81 12.89
CA ASP A 1043 7.72 -4.51 11.93
C ASP A 1043 7.29 -5.80 11.22
N VAL A 1044 5.98 -6.02 11.06
CA VAL A 1044 5.44 -7.14 10.29
C VAL A 1044 5.94 -7.14 8.84
N ARG A 1045 6.36 -6.00 8.30
CA ARG A 1045 7.06 -5.88 7.00
C ARG A 1045 8.46 -6.47 6.97
N GLY A 1046 9.12 -6.64 8.12
CA GLY A 1046 10.42 -7.30 8.25
C GLY A 1046 11.67 -6.44 7.96
N GLN A 1047 11.54 -5.20 7.47
CA GLN A 1047 12.68 -4.39 6.99
C GLN A 1047 13.78 -4.11 8.02
N GLY A 1048 13.45 -4.21 9.31
CA GLY A 1048 14.40 -4.02 10.41
C GLY A 1048 15.05 -5.32 10.91
N LEU A 1049 14.55 -6.51 10.55
CA LEU A 1049 14.90 -7.76 11.25
C LEU A 1049 16.41 -8.02 11.29
N TRP A 1050 17.06 -7.98 10.12
CA TRP A 1050 18.50 -8.23 10.00
C TRP A 1050 19.36 -7.13 10.63
N GLY A 1051 18.90 -5.87 10.63
CA GLY A 1051 19.56 -4.78 11.34
C GLY A 1051 19.48 -4.96 12.86
N THR A 1052 18.30 -5.32 13.38
CA THR A 1052 18.09 -5.57 14.81
C THR A 1052 18.84 -6.81 15.28
N LEU A 1053 18.86 -7.89 14.50
CA LEU A 1053 19.69 -9.06 14.78
C LEU A 1053 21.18 -8.71 14.74
N GLY A 1054 21.62 -7.90 13.77
CA GLY A 1054 23.00 -7.43 13.66
C GLY A 1054 23.49 -6.63 14.86
N TYR A 1055 22.61 -5.87 15.51
CA TYR A 1055 22.91 -5.15 16.75
C TYR A 1055 23.19 -6.11 17.91
N PHE A 1056 22.24 -7.01 18.24
CA PHE A 1056 22.37 -7.90 19.41
C PHE A 1056 23.34 -9.06 19.18
N ALA A 1057 23.37 -9.66 17.99
CA ALA A 1057 24.18 -10.84 17.68
C ALA A 1057 25.61 -10.51 17.22
N GLY A 1058 25.88 -9.26 16.81
CA GLY A 1058 27.15 -8.82 16.22
C GLY A 1058 27.31 -9.27 14.76
N VAL A 1059 28.05 -8.50 13.95
CA VAL A 1059 28.25 -8.77 12.52
C VAL A 1059 29.73 -9.02 12.26
N ARG A 1060 30.11 -10.23 11.83
CA ARG A 1060 31.51 -10.61 11.57
C ARG A 1060 31.68 -11.30 10.21
N GLY A 1061 32.59 -10.79 9.38
CA GLY A 1061 32.96 -11.43 8.12
C GLY A 1061 33.62 -10.50 7.10
N SER A 1062 33.95 -11.03 5.92
CA SER A 1062 34.53 -10.26 4.82
C SER A 1062 33.53 -10.05 3.70
N LEU A 1063 33.27 -8.78 3.34
CA LEU A 1063 32.60 -8.42 2.11
C LEU A 1063 33.63 -8.49 0.97
N ALA A 1064 33.65 -9.62 0.25
CA ALA A 1064 34.26 -9.71 -1.07
C ALA A 1064 33.56 -8.73 -2.03
N SER A 1065 34.31 -8.06 -2.91
CA SER A 1065 33.75 -7.01 -3.78
C SER A 1065 32.77 -7.51 -4.85
N ASP A 1066 32.83 -8.81 -5.18
CA ASP A 1066 32.12 -9.41 -6.30
C ASP A 1066 31.66 -10.84 -5.97
N GLY A 1067 30.48 -11.00 -5.37
CA GLY A 1067 29.55 -12.13 -5.56
C GLY A 1067 29.95 -13.57 -5.19
N ALA A 1068 31.21 -13.87 -4.88
CA ALA A 1068 31.69 -15.24 -4.66
C ALA A 1068 32.39 -15.38 -3.29
N VAL A 1069 31.90 -16.30 -2.47
CA VAL A 1069 32.59 -16.74 -1.25
C VAL A 1069 33.69 -17.73 -1.67
N GLY A 1070 34.94 -17.29 -1.64
CA GLY A 1070 36.08 -18.18 -1.69
C GLY A 1070 36.33 -18.77 -0.30
N GLU A 1071 36.58 -20.08 -0.24
CA GLU A 1071 36.95 -20.76 1.01
C GLU A 1071 38.30 -20.25 1.55
N VAL A 1072 38.58 -20.54 2.82
CA VAL A 1072 39.85 -20.19 3.46
C VAL A 1072 40.95 -21.09 2.89
N GLU A 1073 41.71 -20.57 1.92
CA GLU A 1073 42.98 -21.19 1.52
C GLU A 1073 43.93 -21.23 2.73
N GLU A 1074 44.27 -22.43 3.20
CA GLU A 1074 45.36 -22.65 4.15
C GLU A 1074 46.68 -22.11 3.60
N GLU A 1075 47.59 -21.67 4.48
CA GLU A 1075 48.87 -21.08 4.08
C GLU A 1075 49.84 -22.15 3.52
N VAL A 1076 49.77 -22.38 2.21
CA VAL A 1076 50.81 -23.08 1.46
C VAL A 1076 52.00 -22.13 1.27
N ASP A 1077 52.96 -22.22 2.17
CA ASP A 1077 54.16 -21.38 2.20
C ASP A 1077 55.04 -21.61 0.96
N GLY A 1078 55.24 -20.56 0.14
CA GLY A 1078 55.83 -20.69 -1.20
C GLY A 1078 56.22 -19.35 -1.85
N PRO A 1079 57.50 -19.12 -2.20
CA PRO A 1079 57.97 -17.82 -2.68
C PRO A 1079 57.66 -17.58 -4.17
N GLY A 1080 56.44 -17.14 -4.47
CA GLY A 1080 55.98 -16.72 -5.81
C GLY A 1080 55.67 -15.21 -5.90
N PRO A 1081 56.17 -14.48 -6.93
CA PRO A 1081 55.97 -13.04 -7.00
C PRO A 1081 54.58 -12.63 -7.53
N GLY A 1082 53.88 -11.76 -6.78
CA GLY A 1082 53.09 -10.70 -7.40
C GLY A 1082 51.69 -11.02 -7.94
N ARG A 1083 50.88 -11.84 -7.24
CA ARG A 1083 49.41 -11.73 -7.36
C ARG A 1083 48.86 -10.91 -6.20
N GLY A 1084 48.37 -9.70 -6.48
CA GLY A 1084 47.74 -8.86 -5.46
C GLY A 1084 46.41 -9.45 -5.00
N LYS A 1085 46.38 -10.06 -3.80
CA LYS A 1085 45.13 -10.50 -3.15
C LYS A 1085 44.23 -9.26 -2.98
N ARG A 1086 43.07 -9.25 -3.65
CA ARG A 1086 42.00 -8.26 -3.41
C ARG A 1086 41.39 -8.56 -2.04
N ALA A 1087 41.95 -7.99 -0.99
CA ALA A 1087 41.37 -8.11 0.35
C ALA A 1087 39.95 -7.51 0.35
N GLY A 1088 38.96 -8.32 0.72
CA GLY A 1088 37.59 -7.86 0.94
C GLY A 1088 37.52 -6.91 2.14
N LEU A 1089 36.43 -6.14 2.24
CA LEU A 1089 36.19 -5.31 3.40
C LEU A 1089 35.80 -6.19 4.59
N TRP A 1090 36.73 -6.42 5.51
CA TRP A 1090 36.40 -7.02 6.80
C TRP A 1090 35.46 -6.09 7.58
N ILE A 1091 34.47 -6.68 8.24
CA ILE A 1091 33.55 -6.03 9.17
C ILE A 1091 33.56 -6.85 10.47
N ASP A 1092 33.74 -6.16 11.59
CA ASP A 1092 33.63 -6.70 12.94
C ASP A 1092 32.87 -5.68 13.80
N VAL A 1093 31.56 -5.87 13.88
CA VAL A 1093 30.68 -5.15 14.80
C VAL A 1093 30.44 -6.08 16.00
N PRO A 1094 30.86 -5.72 17.22
CA PRO A 1094 30.68 -6.57 18.38
C PRO A 1094 29.18 -6.71 18.73
N PRO A 1095 28.78 -7.85 19.31
CA PRO A 1095 27.42 -8.05 19.82
C PRO A 1095 27.13 -7.15 21.02
N HIS A 1096 25.93 -6.56 21.04
CA HIS A 1096 25.36 -5.88 22.21
C HIS A 1096 24.80 -6.92 23.20
N GLU A 1097 25.69 -7.78 23.73
CA GLU A 1097 25.30 -8.91 24.59
C GLU A 1097 24.69 -8.43 25.91
N VAL A 1098 25.15 -7.32 26.47
CA VAL A 1098 24.69 -6.80 27.77
C VAL A 1098 23.27 -6.26 27.63
N GLU A 1099 23.00 -5.50 26.58
CA GLU A 1099 21.70 -4.94 26.25
C GLU A 1099 20.68 -6.06 25.97
N GLY A 1100 21.11 -7.13 25.30
CA GLY A 1100 20.28 -8.32 25.08
C GLY A 1100 19.99 -9.13 26.36
N GLU A 1101 21.01 -9.35 27.19
CA GLU A 1101 20.93 -10.02 28.50
C GLU A 1101 19.98 -9.24 29.45
N GLU A 1102 20.13 -7.91 29.49
CA GLU A 1102 19.34 -7.00 30.31
C GLU A 1102 17.86 -6.97 29.90
N ILE A 1103 17.53 -6.89 28.60
CA ILE A 1103 16.13 -6.90 28.12
C ILE A 1103 15.47 -8.26 28.39
N ALA A 1104 16.16 -9.37 28.13
CA ALA A 1104 15.64 -10.71 28.42
C ALA A 1104 15.35 -10.89 29.93
N GLU A 1105 16.31 -10.52 30.78
CA GLU A 1105 16.13 -10.61 32.24
C GLU A 1105 15.09 -9.63 32.79
N ARG A 1106 14.96 -8.42 32.24
CA ARG A 1106 13.88 -7.49 32.61
C ARG A 1106 12.52 -8.07 32.22
N GLY A 1107 12.38 -8.56 30.98
CA GLY A 1107 11.16 -9.20 30.49
C GLY A 1107 10.73 -10.37 31.37
N ARG A 1108 11.68 -11.25 31.70
CA ARG A 1108 11.48 -12.40 32.59
C ARG A 1108 11.05 -12.01 34.00
N ARG A 1109 11.76 -11.06 34.63
CA ARG A 1109 11.45 -10.59 35.98
C ARG A 1109 10.09 -9.87 36.06
N TRP A 1110 9.74 -9.11 35.03
CA TRP A 1110 8.47 -8.38 34.96
C TRP A 1110 7.28 -9.30 34.63
N ALA A 1111 7.44 -10.24 33.70
CA ALA A 1111 6.44 -11.26 33.41
C ALA A 1111 6.07 -12.07 34.67
N GLY A 1112 7.07 -12.39 35.50
CA GLY A 1112 6.89 -13.04 36.81
C GLY A 1112 6.14 -12.21 37.86
N GLN A 1113 5.77 -10.95 37.59
CA GLN A 1113 5.07 -10.05 38.51
C GLN A 1113 3.70 -9.59 38.01
N VAL A 1114 3.47 -9.50 36.69
CA VAL A 1114 2.21 -8.96 36.12
C VAL A 1114 1.53 -9.83 35.06
N LEU A 1115 2.11 -10.98 34.69
CA LEU A 1115 1.58 -11.92 33.68
C LEU A 1115 1.33 -13.33 34.25
N ARG A 1116 1.23 -13.47 35.57
CA ARG A 1116 0.94 -14.74 36.27
C ARG A 1116 -0.52 -15.13 36.08
N LYS A 1117 -0.90 -16.35 36.49
CA LYS A 1117 -2.30 -16.81 36.48
C LYS A 1117 -3.17 -15.96 37.42
N GLU A 1118 -2.61 -15.54 38.55
CA GLU A 1118 -3.19 -14.58 39.48
C GLU A 1118 -3.50 -13.24 38.79
N ASP A 1119 -2.60 -12.73 37.95
CA ASP A 1119 -2.81 -11.45 37.25
C ASP A 1119 -3.88 -11.55 36.16
N MET A 1120 -4.01 -12.73 35.53
CA MET A 1120 -5.13 -13.05 34.64
C MET A 1120 -6.46 -13.03 35.40
N GLU A 1121 -6.54 -13.70 36.55
CA GLU A 1121 -7.73 -13.68 37.42
C GLU A 1121 -8.08 -12.25 37.87
N ILE A 1122 -7.09 -11.46 38.32
CA ILE A 1122 -7.28 -10.08 38.77
C ILE A 1122 -7.82 -9.19 37.66
N TYR A 1123 -7.29 -9.32 36.43
CA TYR A 1123 -7.77 -8.61 35.26
C TYR A 1123 -9.19 -9.05 34.88
N PHE A 1124 -9.47 -10.37 34.89
CA PHE A 1124 -10.76 -10.88 34.45
C PHE A 1124 -11.88 -10.63 35.46
N PHE A 1125 -11.59 -10.76 36.76
CA PHE A 1125 -12.49 -10.33 37.84
C PHE A 1125 -12.83 -8.85 37.68
N ARG A 1126 -11.83 -8.00 37.37
CA ARG A 1126 -12.10 -6.58 37.12
C ARG A 1126 -13.02 -6.37 35.92
N LEU A 1127 -12.70 -7.00 34.80
CA LEU A 1127 -13.47 -6.91 33.55
C LEU A 1127 -14.94 -7.33 33.77
N LEU A 1128 -15.17 -8.39 34.54
CA LEU A 1128 -16.52 -8.89 34.80
C LEU A 1128 -17.31 -8.06 35.84
N LEU A 1129 -16.66 -7.32 36.75
CA LEU A 1129 -17.35 -6.33 37.59
C LEU A 1129 -17.82 -5.12 36.76
N GLU A 1130 -16.98 -4.59 35.87
CA GLU A 1130 -17.37 -3.49 34.97
C GLU A 1130 -18.46 -3.95 33.97
N TRP A 1131 -18.38 -5.19 33.49
CA TRP A 1131 -19.41 -5.80 32.63
C TRP A 1131 -20.74 -6.05 33.36
N GLY A 1132 -20.66 -6.54 34.61
CA GLY A 1132 -21.80 -6.70 35.50
C GLY A 1132 -22.54 -5.39 35.72
N ARG A 1133 -21.81 -4.27 35.85
CA ARG A 1133 -22.41 -2.94 35.90
C ARG A 1133 -23.01 -2.53 34.56
N LEU A 1134 -22.29 -2.65 33.44
CA LEU A 1134 -22.78 -2.25 32.11
C LEU A 1134 -24.11 -2.91 31.70
N THR A 1135 -24.32 -4.15 32.17
CA THR A 1135 -25.51 -4.98 31.90
C THR A 1135 -26.63 -4.84 32.94
N ASP A 1136 -26.48 -3.97 33.94
CA ASP A 1136 -27.52 -3.63 34.92
C ASP A 1136 -28.38 -2.45 34.41
N ASP A 1137 -29.70 -2.51 34.64
CA ASP A 1137 -30.60 -1.42 34.23
C ASP A 1137 -30.41 -0.15 35.06
N ALA A 1138 -29.88 -0.27 36.29
CA ALA A 1138 -29.56 0.85 37.17
C ALA A 1138 -28.10 1.34 37.05
N ARG A 1139 -27.36 0.94 35.99
CA ARG A 1139 -25.89 1.12 35.87
C ARG A 1139 -25.34 2.52 36.15
N ASP A 1140 -26.12 3.56 35.84
CA ASP A 1140 -25.74 4.96 35.99
C ASP A 1140 -25.91 5.44 37.46
N GLY A 1141 -26.76 4.80 38.25
CA GLY A 1141 -26.99 5.08 39.68
C GLY A 1141 -26.35 4.10 40.68
N ILE A 1142 -25.78 2.97 40.22
CA ILE A 1142 -25.03 2.03 41.07
C ILE A 1142 -23.51 2.26 40.98
N GLY A 1143 -22.81 1.98 42.08
CA GLY A 1143 -21.35 2.14 42.19
C GLY A 1143 -20.84 1.97 43.62
N PHE A 1144 -19.55 1.71 43.76
CA PHE A 1144 -18.89 1.60 45.07
C PHE A 1144 -18.55 2.99 45.61
N SER A 1145 -19.02 3.31 46.82
CA SER A 1145 -18.57 4.43 47.64
C SER A 1145 -18.02 3.91 48.96
N SER A 1146 -16.92 4.51 49.43
CA SER A 1146 -16.27 4.23 50.72
C SER A 1146 -17.10 4.72 51.92
#